data_AF-A0A8J7GVD3-F1
#
_entry.id   AF-A0A8J7GVD3-F1
#
_cell.length_a   1.000
_cell.length_b   1.000
_cell.length_c   1.000
_cell.angle_alpha   90.00
_cell.angle_beta   90.00
_cell.angle_gamma   90.00
#
_symmetry.space_group_name_H-M   'P 1'
#
loop_
_entity.id
_entity.type
_entity.pdbx_description
1 polymer ?
#
loop_
_entity_poly.entity_id
_entity_poly.type
_entity_poly.pdbx_seq_one_letter_code
_entity_poly.pdbx_strand_id
1 'polypeptide(L)'
;MPTAPYTAFSIDAGDSNNVHDLGGSQLYDSNNGTFTGSYTSANDVVELRARDNAATVGYTWRAALMPPTGSTWVAGTRYPTQNDPDATHASLHVQPGSAVCSGPGSVLIREVVRDGAQKITAFAATYAVDCFAEQPQQRVTGELRWNSSVGYTAATTEKWAKYFGKMYAGMDGPPQAITLTAKGTEPTTFGAVTFGDPTLFTVTGNTCSGATLAYGETCAVTLTPHPTQRGYQYTQLFVADNTAGGRKVVQVSLVGLDPREVAPTYLGSFGPVEAGHADVVQTVTVQSYGIQPTRMGKASIDGVAPGWFTITADTCSGTTLPVGGACTIQVTAHGLEAPYQDRTLFIPNDSLTPRYEVRLGADIGARGSYYPLTPNRILDTREGNGAPRRTVGGGETVHLQVNGRGGVPAAGVSAVVLNVTVTEPTAAGFITVYPSGLPRPVASSLNHVPGWTGANSVTVGVGANGQVDLYSHAGSTHVVVDVVGYYAKGYAGPDGGPAVGAQYEPIVPQRLLDTRSAWGDPLPAGHYAKVPVDFGANVNPHIRALAVNVTAVDPRGSGFLTTWDGQGPRPNASTLNYTAGRNVPNMAIVPTANCTDCGVGTGLPSIGVHTTTDTHLVVDVVGFYVDNGVTSGLRFQPVRPTRITDTRPDYTGPGLHGSIGPDSSVPVAADGAVFPGAVAVGLNVTAVAPTSNTFLTVWPSTYPEVDRPGVSNLNPTAGQVVANAVVTGVGFKIGYGGDLMFNVYNLAGRTDLVVDAVGAYYSSTTGYRQTYLLLSYPPSTRHG
;
A
#
# COMPACT_ATOMS: atom_id res chain seq x y z
N MET A 1 28.83 -54.36 30.14
CA MET A 1 27.91 -53.79 29.13
C MET A 1 26.76 -53.14 29.87
N PRO A 2 26.26 -51.98 29.43
CA PRO A 2 25.07 -51.42 30.04
C PRO A 2 23.91 -52.43 29.88
N THR A 3 23.19 -52.69 30.96
CA THR A 3 22.03 -53.57 30.97
C THR A 3 20.82 -52.78 30.49
N ALA A 4 20.09 -53.33 29.52
CA ALA A 4 18.83 -52.75 29.08
C ALA A 4 17.84 -52.64 30.26
N PRO A 5 17.13 -51.52 30.38
CA PRO A 5 16.19 -51.31 31.48
C PRO A 5 14.86 -52.02 31.23
N TYR A 6 14.32 -52.59 32.31
CA TYR A 6 13.03 -53.28 32.38
C TYR A 6 11.83 -52.34 32.62
N THR A 7 12.09 -51.03 32.62
CA THR A 7 11.10 -49.97 32.55
C THR A 7 11.45 -49.08 31.37
N ALA A 8 10.58 -49.04 30.37
CA ALA A 8 10.81 -48.36 29.11
C ALA A 8 9.48 -48.00 28.43
N PHE A 9 9.51 -46.92 27.66
CA PHE A 9 8.39 -46.49 26.84
C PHE A 9 8.91 -46.06 25.47
N SER A 10 8.68 -46.90 24.47
CA SER A 10 9.01 -46.59 23.07
C SER A 10 7.78 -46.07 22.36
N ILE A 11 8.00 -45.10 21.49
CA ILE A 11 7.01 -44.47 20.64
C ILE A 11 7.58 -44.47 19.23
N ASP A 12 6.84 -45.06 18.29
CA ASP A 12 7.18 -45.13 16.88
C ASP A 12 6.04 -44.51 16.06
N ALA A 13 6.25 -43.28 15.60
CA ALA A 13 5.19 -42.43 15.05
C ALA A 13 5.07 -42.40 13.51
N GLY A 14 5.86 -43.21 12.80
CA GLY A 14 5.75 -43.39 11.34
C GLY A 14 5.94 -42.12 10.50
N ASP A 15 5.18 -42.01 9.40
CA ASP A 15 5.40 -41.10 8.25
C ASP A 15 4.77 -39.70 8.40
N SER A 16 4.32 -39.32 9.60
CA SER A 16 3.42 -38.17 9.77
C SER A 16 4.16 -36.84 9.99
N ASN A 17 4.15 -35.98 8.96
CA ASN A 17 4.73 -34.63 9.01
C ASN A 17 4.00 -33.65 9.95
N ASN A 18 2.78 -33.98 10.41
CA ASN A 18 1.99 -33.15 11.34
C ASN A 18 2.19 -33.52 12.81
N VAL A 19 3.06 -34.48 13.11
CA VAL A 19 3.40 -34.92 14.47
C VAL A 19 4.53 -34.07 15.08
N HIS A 20 4.68 -32.82 14.61
CA HIS A 20 5.62 -31.86 15.18
C HIS A 20 5.41 -31.64 16.69
N ASP A 21 4.19 -31.84 17.20
CA ASP A 21 3.87 -31.77 18.63
C ASP A 21 4.17 -33.07 19.42
N LEU A 22 4.38 -34.22 18.76
CA LEU A 22 4.75 -35.50 19.42
C LEU A 22 6.25 -35.83 19.28
N GLY A 23 7.11 -34.96 18.74
CA GLY A 23 8.57 -35.10 18.83
C GLY A 23 9.23 -36.29 18.10
N GLY A 24 8.52 -37.03 17.25
CA GLY A 24 9.04 -38.16 16.45
C GLY A 24 9.13 -39.49 17.19
N SER A 25 9.80 -40.50 16.61
CA SER A 25 10.09 -41.76 17.32
C SER A 25 11.00 -41.51 18.51
N GLN A 26 10.57 -41.90 19.71
CA GLN A 26 11.26 -41.64 20.97
C GLN A 26 11.36 -42.92 21.80
N LEU A 27 12.36 -42.98 22.66
CA LEU A 27 12.47 -44.00 23.69
C LEU A 27 12.83 -43.34 25.02
N TYR A 28 11.98 -43.55 26.00
CA TYR A 28 12.26 -43.23 27.39
C TYR A 28 12.63 -44.50 28.13
N ASP A 29 13.65 -44.41 28.96
CA ASP A 29 14.10 -45.48 29.84
C ASP A 29 14.71 -44.91 31.13
N SER A 30 15.15 -45.75 32.06
CA SER A 30 15.72 -45.27 33.33
C SER A 30 17.04 -44.51 33.19
N ASN A 31 17.69 -44.54 32.02
CA ASN A 31 18.94 -43.82 31.76
C ASN A 31 18.70 -42.40 31.27
N ASN A 32 17.59 -42.14 30.56
CA ASN A 32 17.29 -40.84 29.96
C ASN A 32 15.98 -40.20 30.45
N GLY A 33 15.20 -40.89 31.29
CA GLY A 33 13.97 -40.35 31.83
C GLY A 33 13.58 -40.85 33.21
N THR A 34 12.59 -40.19 33.80
CA THR A 34 11.94 -40.61 35.04
C THR A 34 10.57 -41.19 34.74
N PHE A 35 10.26 -42.32 35.36
CA PHE A 35 9.01 -43.06 35.17
C PHE A 35 8.15 -43.00 36.42
N THR A 36 6.88 -42.67 36.25
CA THR A 36 5.87 -42.81 37.30
C THR A 36 4.72 -43.65 36.77
N GLY A 37 4.44 -44.77 37.42
CA GLY A 37 3.27 -45.60 37.12
C GLY A 37 2.26 -45.48 38.23
N SER A 38 1.00 -45.28 37.88
CA SER A 38 -0.13 -45.31 38.80
C SER A 38 -1.16 -46.36 38.35
N TYR A 39 -1.82 -46.94 39.36
CA TYR A 39 -2.83 -47.98 39.18
C TYR A 39 -4.10 -47.58 39.95
N THR A 40 -5.25 -47.69 39.30
CA THR A 40 -6.56 -47.48 39.94
C THR A 40 -7.36 -48.78 39.97
N SER A 41 -7.61 -49.32 41.17
CA SER A 41 -8.24 -50.64 41.37
C SER A 41 -9.70 -50.74 40.95
N ALA A 42 -10.44 -49.62 40.92
CA ALA A 42 -11.87 -49.63 40.59
C ALA A 42 -12.15 -50.08 39.14
N ASN A 43 -11.22 -49.86 38.21
CA ASN A 43 -11.37 -50.15 36.77
C ASN A 43 -10.08 -50.72 36.13
N ASP A 44 -9.16 -51.24 36.94
CA ASP A 44 -7.88 -51.84 36.48
C ASP A 44 -7.05 -50.91 35.55
N VAL A 45 -7.13 -49.60 35.79
CA VAL A 45 -6.48 -48.57 34.96
C VAL A 45 -4.98 -48.56 35.22
N VAL A 46 -4.19 -48.65 34.15
CA VAL A 46 -2.73 -48.49 34.19
C VAL A 46 -2.37 -47.18 33.51
N GLU A 47 -1.74 -46.27 34.26
CA GLU A 47 -1.23 -45.02 33.73
C GLU A 47 0.28 -44.94 33.96
N LEU A 48 1.04 -44.76 32.90
CA LEU A 48 2.47 -44.50 32.96
C LEU A 48 2.77 -43.10 32.46
N ARG A 49 3.68 -42.42 33.15
CA ARG A 49 4.26 -41.17 32.69
C ARG A 49 5.77 -41.29 32.60
N ALA A 50 6.33 -40.85 31.48
CA ALA A 50 7.76 -40.75 31.25
C ALA A 50 8.12 -39.27 31.06
N ARG A 51 9.16 -38.80 31.76
CA ARG A 51 9.69 -37.44 31.60
C ARG A 51 11.14 -37.50 31.15
N ASP A 52 11.49 -36.73 30.12
CA ASP A 52 12.88 -36.55 29.69
C ASP A 52 13.68 -35.80 30.76
N ASN A 53 14.83 -36.35 31.16
CA ASN A 53 15.73 -35.73 32.14
C ASN A 53 16.50 -34.53 31.57
N ALA A 54 16.63 -34.41 30.24
CA ALA A 54 17.38 -33.35 29.57
C ALA A 54 16.50 -32.15 29.15
N ALA A 55 15.17 -32.25 29.20
CA ALA A 55 14.27 -31.20 28.76
C ALA A 55 14.06 -30.10 29.83
N THR A 56 14.31 -28.84 29.46
CA THR A 56 14.06 -27.65 30.30
C THR A 56 12.57 -27.29 30.44
N VAL A 57 11.71 -27.79 29.53
CA VAL A 57 10.26 -27.66 29.56
C VAL A 57 9.66 -29.02 29.92
N GLY A 58 8.66 -29.08 30.81
CA GLY A 58 8.11 -30.29 31.43
C GLY A 58 7.36 -31.26 30.51
N TYR A 59 7.87 -31.55 29.31
CA TYR A 59 7.31 -32.56 28.40
C TYR A 59 7.28 -33.91 29.11
N THR A 60 6.08 -34.29 29.51
CA THR A 60 5.77 -35.58 30.09
C THR A 60 4.94 -36.32 29.07
N TRP A 61 5.42 -37.50 28.72
CA TRP A 61 4.64 -38.47 27.97
C TRP A 61 3.77 -39.24 28.93
N ARG A 62 2.55 -39.52 28.50
CA ARG A 62 1.55 -40.28 29.25
C ARG A 62 1.00 -41.39 28.37
N ALA A 63 0.97 -42.60 28.91
CA ALA A 63 0.23 -43.73 28.36
C ALA A 63 -0.82 -44.16 29.40
N ALA A 64 -2.10 -44.01 29.08
CA ALA A 64 -3.20 -44.45 29.94
C ALA A 64 -4.00 -45.55 29.25
N LEU A 65 -4.15 -46.68 29.93
CA LEU A 65 -4.79 -47.89 29.44
C LEU A 65 -5.90 -48.32 30.39
N MET A 66 -7.08 -48.60 29.85
CA MET A 66 -8.18 -49.22 30.59
C MET A 66 -8.70 -50.45 29.83
N PRO A 67 -8.98 -51.58 30.51
CA PRO A 67 -9.51 -52.76 29.84
C PRO A 67 -10.99 -52.53 29.43
N PRO A 68 -11.58 -53.44 28.64
CA PRO A 68 -13.01 -53.42 28.37
C PRO A 68 -13.85 -53.34 29.65
N THR A 69 -14.97 -52.63 29.60
CA THR A 69 -15.84 -52.37 30.76
C THR A 69 -16.23 -53.67 31.46
N GLY A 70 -15.95 -53.76 32.77
CA GLY A 70 -16.27 -54.93 33.58
C GLY A 70 -15.27 -56.10 33.48
N SER A 71 -14.12 -55.89 32.83
CA SER A 71 -13.05 -56.88 32.72
C SER A 71 -11.73 -56.42 33.39
N THR A 72 -10.76 -57.34 33.48
CA THR A 72 -9.39 -57.06 33.95
C THR A 72 -8.38 -57.46 32.88
N TRP A 73 -7.17 -56.90 32.94
CA TRP A 73 -6.12 -57.24 32.00
C TRP A 73 -5.67 -58.71 32.13
N VAL A 74 -5.54 -59.36 30.99
CA VAL A 74 -5.07 -60.75 30.86
C VAL A 74 -3.85 -60.80 29.95
N ALA A 75 -2.74 -61.33 30.45
CA ALA A 75 -1.52 -61.51 29.67
C ALA A 75 -1.75 -62.44 28.46
N GLY A 76 -1.10 -62.13 27.33
CA GLY A 76 -1.26 -62.82 26.05
C GLY A 76 -2.49 -62.38 25.24
N THR A 77 -3.38 -61.56 25.81
CA THR A 77 -4.60 -61.12 25.13
C THR A 77 -4.37 -59.82 24.36
N ARG A 78 -4.86 -59.76 23.11
CA ARG A 78 -4.91 -58.54 22.30
C ARG A 78 -6.30 -57.94 22.39
N TYR A 79 -6.39 -56.70 22.84
CA TYR A 79 -7.63 -55.94 22.91
C TYR A 79 -7.66 -54.92 21.78
N PRO A 80 -8.76 -54.82 21.01
CA PRO A 80 -8.97 -53.66 20.16
C PRO A 80 -9.19 -52.43 21.04
N THR A 81 -8.71 -51.27 20.60
CA THR A 81 -8.79 -50.03 21.39
C THR A 81 -9.67 -48.99 20.71
N GLN A 82 -10.27 -48.12 21.50
CA GLN A 82 -10.92 -46.88 21.06
C GLN A 82 -10.72 -45.77 22.11
N ASN A 83 -11.37 -44.61 21.95
CA ASN A 83 -11.22 -43.49 22.90
C ASN A 83 -11.70 -43.85 24.31
N ASP A 84 -12.92 -44.36 24.44
CA ASP A 84 -13.51 -44.75 25.72
C ASP A 84 -13.75 -46.26 25.76
N PRO A 85 -13.48 -46.95 26.88
CA PRO A 85 -13.67 -48.40 26.92
C PRO A 85 -15.15 -48.77 26.86
N ASP A 86 -15.47 -49.87 26.19
CA ASP A 86 -16.80 -50.50 26.20
C ASP A 86 -16.69 -52.00 26.52
N ALA A 87 -17.78 -52.77 26.42
CA ALA A 87 -17.77 -54.19 26.74
C ALA A 87 -16.80 -55.05 25.89
N THR A 88 -16.35 -54.54 24.74
CA THR A 88 -15.52 -55.24 23.74
C THR A 88 -14.21 -54.53 23.41
N HIS A 89 -14.08 -53.23 23.69
CA HIS A 89 -12.93 -52.39 23.39
C HIS A 89 -12.27 -51.86 24.66
N ALA A 90 -10.94 -51.94 24.71
CA ALA A 90 -10.12 -51.23 25.68
C ALA A 90 -10.01 -49.73 25.31
N SER A 91 -9.56 -48.89 26.25
CA SER A 91 -9.06 -47.55 25.90
C SER A 91 -7.54 -47.50 25.92
N LEU A 92 -6.99 -46.73 24.99
CA LEU A 92 -5.56 -46.44 24.89
C LEU A 92 -5.34 -44.97 24.52
N HIS A 93 -4.69 -44.25 25.41
CA HIS A 93 -4.36 -42.84 25.23
C HIS A 93 -2.84 -42.68 25.31
N VAL A 94 -2.21 -42.19 24.24
CA VAL A 94 -0.78 -41.88 24.18
C VAL A 94 -0.63 -40.37 23.95
N GLN A 95 -0.02 -39.65 24.90
CA GLN A 95 -0.10 -38.18 24.95
C GLN A 95 1.27 -37.57 25.27
N PRO A 96 1.80 -36.64 24.47
CA PRO A 96 2.85 -35.70 24.87
C PRO A 96 2.23 -34.37 25.26
N GLY A 97 2.36 -33.97 26.52
CA GLY A 97 1.81 -32.69 26.98
C GLY A 97 0.29 -32.60 26.81
N SER A 98 -0.20 -31.69 25.96
CA SER A 98 -1.64 -31.43 25.74
C SER A 98 -2.24 -32.09 24.49
N ALA A 99 -1.40 -32.66 23.61
CA ALA A 99 -1.88 -33.39 22.43
C ALA A 99 -2.31 -34.81 22.81
N VAL A 100 -3.45 -35.26 22.29
CA VAL A 100 -3.97 -36.61 22.57
C VAL A 100 -3.95 -37.46 21.30
N CYS A 101 -3.10 -38.48 21.26
CA CYS A 101 -3.26 -39.59 20.33
C CYS A 101 -4.15 -40.65 20.98
N SER A 102 -5.42 -40.66 20.59
CA SER A 102 -6.40 -41.68 20.94
C SER A 102 -7.25 -41.98 19.71
N GLY A 103 -7.63 -43.24 19.54
CA GLY A 103 -8.39 -43.68 18.38
C GLY A 103 -8.43 -45.21 18.27
N PRO A 104 -8.97 -45.74 17.15
CA PRO A 104 -9.00 -47.17 16.89
C PRO A 104 -7.57 -47.74 16.86
N GLY A 105 -7.41 -48.96 17.36
CA GLY A 105 -6.09 -49.57 17.46
C GLY A 105 -6.10 -50.93 18.14
N SER A 106 -4.97 -51.31 18.72
CA SER A 106 -4.87 -52.52 19.53
C SER A 106 -3.79 -52.41 20.60
N VAL A 107 -4.02 -53.03 21.74
CA VAL A 107 -3.00 -53.28 22.77
C VAL A 107 -2.89 -54.79 23.02
N LEU A 108 -1.68 -55.32 22.88
CA LEU A 108 -1.33 -56.69 23.26
C LEU A 108 -0.66 -56.68 24.62
N ILE A 109 -1.31 -57.27 25.61
CA ILE A 109 -0.77 -57.36 26.96
C ILE A 109 0.26 -58.49 27.01
N ARG A 110 1.48 -58.15 27.40
CA ARG A 110 2.64 -59.06 27.47
C ARG A 110 2.85 -59.60 28.88
N GLU A 111 2.59 -58.78 29.91
CA GLU A 111 2.75 -59.15 31.31
C GLU A 111 1.76 -58.34 32.16
N VAL A 112 1.17 -58.99 33.16
CA VAL A 112 0.44 -58.33 34.27
C VAL A 112 0.79 -59.10 35.53
N VAL A 113 1.51 -58.48 36.45
CA VAL A 113 1.82 -59.05 37.77
C VAL A 113 1.00 -58.31 38.82
N ARG A 114 0.35 -59.06 39.71
CA ARG A 114 -0.43 -58.50 40.82
C ARG A 114 0.13 -58.91 42.17
N ASP A 115 0.02 -58.04 43.16
CA ASP A 115 0.32 -58.37 44.56
C ASP A 115 -0.84 -59.11 45.25
N GLY A 116 -0.66 -59.45 46.53
CA GLY A 116 -1.68 -60.13 47.34
C GLY A 116 -2.99 -59.34 47.51
N ALA A 117 -2.99 -58.03 47.25
CA ALA A 117 -4.18 -57.16 47.26
C ALA A 117 -4.75 -56.94 45.84
N GLN A 118 -4.32 -57.73 44.84
CA GLN A 118 -4.71 -57.65 43.44
C GLN A 118 -4.29 -56.36 42.71
N LYS A 119 -3.37 -55.58 43.28
CA LYS A 119 -2.81 -54.37 42.65
C LYS A 119 -1.76 -54.75 41.62
N ILE A 120 -1.79 -54.13 40.44
CA ILE A 120 -0.76 -54.33 39.40
C ILE A 120 0.58 -53.74 39.88
N THR A 121 1.64 -54.55 39.89
CA THR A 121 3.01 -54.19 40.32
C THR A 121 4.03 -54.23 39.19
N ALA A 122 3.75 -54.99 38.11
CA ALA A 122 4.47 -54.96 36.85
C ALA A 122 3.49 -55.09 35.67
N PHE A 123 3.80 -54.42 34.57
CA PHE A 123 2.95 -54.38 33.40
C PHE A 123 3.77 -54.24 32.13
N ALA A 124 3.40 -54.99 31.10
CA ALA A 124 3.99 -54.87 29.77
C ALA A 124 2.94 -54.94 28.69
N ALA A 125 3.10 -54.09 27.67
CA ALA A 125 2.23 -54.09 26.51
C ALA A 125 2.99 -53.71 25.23
N THR A 126 2.58 -54.28 24.11
CA THR A 126 2.87 -53.78 22.78
C THR A 126 1.62 -53.10 22.27
N TYR A 127 1.72 -51.85 21.80
CA TYR A 127 0.55 -51.06 21.42
C TYR A 127 0.65 -50.53 19.99
N ALA A 128 -0.51 -50.27 19.42
CA ALA A 128 -0.68 -49.59 18.14
C ALA A 128 -1.98 -48.78 18.18
N VAL A 129 -1.93 -47.48 17.90
CA VAL A 129 -3.08 -46.58 17.95
C VAL A 129 -3.07 -45.67 16.74
N ASP A 130 -4.22 -45.52 16.07
CA ASP A 130 -4.39 -44.54 15.02
C ASP A 130 -4.75 -43.20 15.66
N CYS A 131 -3.87 -42.21 15.50
CA CYS A 131 -4.06 -40.87 16.03
C CYS A 131 -4.97 -40.05 15.11
N PHE A 132 -5.84 -39.23 15.70
CA PHE A 132 -6.69 -38.26 14.99
C PHE A 132 -7.61 -38.92 13.95
N ALA A 133 -8.85 -39.23 14.35
CA ALA A 133 -9.84 -39.94 13.53
C ALA A 133 -10.10 -39.33 12.13
N GLU A 134 -9.74 -38.07 11.90
CA GLU A 134 -9.90 -37.36 10.63
C GLU A 134 -8.70 -37.52 9.66
N GLN A 135 -7.59 -38.15 10.07
CA GLN A 135 -6.39 -38.38 9.24
C GLN A 135 -5.96 -39.86 9.23
N PRO A 136 -6.43 -40.68 8.27
CA PRO A 136 -6.31 -42.16 8.27
C PRO A 136 -4.88 -42.73 8.06
N GLN A 137 -3.82 -41.94 8.25
CA GLN A 137 -2.43 -42.36 7.99
C GLN A 137 -1.47 -42.19 9.20
N GLN A 138 -1.96 -41.82 10.38
CA GLN A 138 -1.09 -41.56 11.54
C GLN A 138 -1.17 -42.67 12.60
N ARG A 139 -0.54 -43.82 12.32
CA ARG A 139 -0.47 -44.93 13.28
C ARG A 139 0.79 -44.82 14.14
N VAL A 140 0.60 -44.72 15.45
CA VAL A 140 1.69 -44.78 16.44
C VAL A 140 1.75 -46.18 17.04
N THR A 141 2.93 -46.77 17.06
CA THR A 141 3.20 -48.08 17.65
C THR A 141 4.24 -47.95 18.75
N GLY A 142 4.37 -48.96 19.61
CA GLY A 142 5.47 -48.98 20.55
C GLY A 142 5.38 -50.08 21.58
N GLU A 143 6.34 -50.04 22.49
CA GLU A 143 6.51 -50.94 23.61
C GLU A 143 6.39 -50.16 24.91
N LEU A 144 5.67 -50.75 25.86
CA LEU A 144 5.48 -50.22 27.18
C LEU A 144 5.91 -51.27 28.19
N ARG A 145 6.86 -50.92 29.05
CA ARG A 145 7.43 -51.77 30.10
C ARG A 145 7.43 -50.99 31.41
N TRP A 146 6.81 -51.53 32.43
CA TRP A 146 6.81 -50.97 33.78
C TRP A 146 7.13 -52.08 34.78
N ASN A 147 8.34 -52.03 35.34
CA ASN A 147 8.89 -53.05 36.24
C ASN A 147 8.79 -54.48 35.67
N SER A 148 8.79 -54.62 34.35
CA SER A 148 8.43 -55.87 33.67
C SER A 148 9.66 -56.68 33.35
N SER A 149 9.66 -57.97 33.66
CA SER A 149 10.75 -58.87 33.29
C SER A 149 10.72 -59.32 31.81
N VAL A 150 9.61 -59.06 31.11
CA VAL A 150 9.41 -59.49 29.71
C VAL A 150 10.22 -58.65 28.73
N GLY A 151 10.94 -59.35 27.86
CA GLY A 151 11.79 -58.77 26.84
C GLY A 151 11.07 -57.88 25.82
N TYR A 152 11.80 -56.96 25.21
CA TYR A 152 11.33 -56.10 24.12
C TYR A 152 12.46 -55.70 23.19
N THR A 153 12.12 -55.45 21.94
CA THR A 153 12.98 -54.85 20.94
C THR A 153 12.67 -53.37 20.82
N ALA A 154 13.70 -52.53 20.77
CA ALA A 154 13.55 -51.10 20.54
C ALA A 154 14.81 -50.58 19.86
N ALA A 155 14.66 -49.54 19.03
CA ALA A 155 15.76 -48.85 18.41
C ALA A 155 15.47 -47.36 18.26
N THR A 156 16.54 -46.57 18.28
CA THR A 156 16.51 -45.11 18.16
C THR A 156 17.47 -44.64 17.08
N THR A 157 17.17 -43.50 16.46
CA THR A 157 18.09 -42.78 15.59
C THR A 157 18.70 -41.60 16.34
N GLU A 158 19.84 -41.07 15.86
CA GLU A 158 20.45 -39.87 16.44
C GLU A 158 19.52 -38.64 16.42
N LYS A 159 18.68 -38.52 15.37
CA LYS A 159 17.65 -37.50 15.17
C LYS A 159 16.54 -38.06 14.29
N TRP A 160 15.33 -37.51 14.43
CA TRP A 160 14.20 -37.81 13.54
C TRP A 160 14.37 -37.21 12.13
N ALA A 161 15.22 -36.18 12.00
CA ALA A 161 15.58 -35.58 10.72
C ALA A 161 17.08 -35.28 10.58
N LYS A 162 17.60 -35.40 9.36
CA LYS A 162 18.97 -35.08 8.97
C LYS A 162 18.97 -34.05 7.83
N TYR A 163 19.66 -32.93 8.04
CA TYR A 163 19.87 -31.91 7.02
C TYR A 163 21.31 -31.96 6.50
N PHE A 164 21.47 -32.13 5.19
CA PHE A 164 22.75 -32.33 4.52
C PHE A 164 23.40 -31.02 4.05
N GLY A 165 22.72 -29.87 4.21
CA GLY A 165 23.25 -28.56 3.85
C GLY A 165 22.87 -28.09 2.45
N LYS A 166 23.65 -27.15 1.93
CA LYS A 166 23.51 -26.58 0.57
C LYS A 166 24.55 -27.22 -0.36
N MET A 167 24.14 -27.64 -1.55
CA MET A 167 25.06 -28.15 -2.59
C MET A 167 24.46 -27.91 -3.98
N TYR A 168 25.30 -27.88 -5.02
CA TYR A 168 24.85 -27.56 -6.36
C TYR A 168 24.08 -28.71 -7.01
N ALA A 169 22.96 -28.40 -7.67
CA ALA A 169 22.15 -29.40 -8.37
C ALA A 169 22.97 -30.14 -9.44
N GLY A 170 22.74 -31.45 -9.58
CA GLY A 170 23.49 -32.32 -10.48
C GLY A 170 24.91 -32.66 -10.00
N MET A 171 25.29 -32.28 -8.78
CA MET A 171 26.54 -32.67 -8.13
C MET A 171 26.28 -33.36 -6.80
N ASP A 172 27.11 -34.34 -6.50
CA ASP A 172 27.06 -35.09 -5.25
C ASP A 172 27.60 -34.23 -4.11
N GLY A 173 26.87 -34.17 -3.01
CA GLY A 173 27.37 -33.58 -1.77
C GLY A 173 28.21 -34.58 -0.95
N PRO A 174 28.83 -34.11 0.15
CA PRO A 174 29.63 -34.97 1.00
C PRO A 174 28.76 -36.06 1.66
N PRO A 175 29.21 -37.34 1.69
CA PRO A 175 28.47 -38.40 2.37
C PRO A 175 28.36 -38.13 3.87
N GLN A 176 27.19 -38.40 4.46
CA GLN A 176 26.98 -38.33 5.91
C GLN A 176 26.27 -39.57 6.44
N ALA A 177 26.66 -40.02 7.63
CA ALA A 177 26.07 -41.18 8.28
C ALA A 177 24.85 -40.79 9.14
N ILE A 178 23.86 -41.69 9.16
CA ILE A 178 22.75 -41.72 10.10
C ILE A 178 22.95 -42.94 10.98
N THR A 179 23.12 -42.70 12.28
CA THR A 179 23.39 -43.76 13.26
C THR A 179 22.08 -44.29 13.84
N LEU A 180 21.94 -45.62 13.87
CA LEU A 180 20.86 -46.33 14.57
C LEU A 180 21.46 -47.10 15.74
N THR A 181 20.75 -47.08 16.87
CA THR A 181 21.19 -47.73 18.11
C THR A 181 20.11 -48.69 18.59
N ALA A 182 20.49 -49.93 18.89
CA ALA A 182 19.60 -50.87 19.55
C ALA A 182 19.45 -50.53 21.03
N LYS A 183 18.23 -50.60 21.53
CA LYS A 183 17.84 -50.14 22.87
C LYS A 183 16.88 -51.08 23.61
N GLY A 184 16.47 -52.17 22.98
CA GLY A 184 15.68 -53.21 23.62
C GLY A 184 16.50 -54.10 24.56
N THR A 185 15.83 -54.82 25.44
CA THR A 185 16.43 -55.94 26.19
C THR A 185 16.68 -57.14 25.30
N GLU A 186 15.89 -57.28 24.23
CA GLU A 186 16.09 -58.27 23.17
C GLU A 186 16.87 -57.65 22.00
N PRO A 187 17.72 -58.44 21.30
CA PRO A 187 18.46 -57.95 20.14
C PRO A 187 17.54 -57.38 19.05
N THR A 188 17.92 -56.22 18.51
CA THR A 188 17.18 -55.59 17.41
C THR A 188 17.84 -55.95 16.08
N THR A 189 17.07 -56.55 15.17
CA THR A 189 17.52 -56.90 13.82
C THR A 189 17.06 -55.84 12.85
N PHE A 190 18.01 -55.24 12.12
CA PHE A 190 17.75 -54.27 11.06
C PHE A 190 17.77 -54.95 9.69
N GLY A 191 16.84 -54.57 8.83
CA GLY A 191 16.61 -55.13 7.51
C GLY A 191 17.00 -54.18 6.38
N ALA A 192 16.32 -54.31 5.25
CA ALA A 192 16.60 -53.50 4.06
C ALA A 192 16.38 -52.00 4.32
N VAL A 193 17.22 -51.19 3.67
CA VAL A 193 17.11 -49.72 3.63
C VAL A 193 16.42 -49.33 2.33
N THR A 194 15.39 -48.50 2.41
CA THR A 194 14.64 -47.99 1.25
C THR A 194 14.34 -46.49 1.39
N PHE A 195 14.00 -45.83 0.29
CA PHE A 195 13.56 -44.43 0.28
C PHE A 195 12.11 -44.30 -0.17
N GLY A 196 11.44 -43.24 0.28
CA GLY A 196 10.19 -42.79 -0.35
C GLY A 196 10.43 -42.29 -1.77
N ASP A 197 11.43 -41.42 -1.93
CA ASP A 197 12.01 -41.00 -3.21
C ASP A 197 13.53 -41.26 -3.20
N PRO A 198 14.04 -42.20 -4.02
CA PRO A 198 15.46 -42.54 -4.07
C PRO A 198 16.29 -41.59 -4.95
N THR A 199 15.70 -40.60 -5.62
CA THR A 199 16.42 -39.73 -6.57
C THR A 199 17.32 -38.70 -5.90
N LEU A 200 17.02 -38.36 -4.64
CA LEU A 200 17.72 -37.32 -3.89
C LEU A 200 18.92 -37.82 -3.08
N PHE A 201 19.02 -39.13 -2.83
CA PHE A 201 20.05 -39.70 -1.97
C PHE A 201 20.42 -41.11 -2.43
N THR A 202 21.73 -41.41 -2.44
CA THR A 202 22.25 -42.76 -2.67
C THR A 202 22.83 -43.31 -1.38
N VAL A 203 22.56 -44.58 -1.07
CA VAL A 203 23.23 -45.28 0.03
C VAL A 203 24.65 -45.64 -0.40
N THR A 204 25.66 -45.01 0.19
CA THR A 204 27.08 -45.24 -0.10
C THR A 204 27.81 -46.03 0.97
N GLY A 205 27.16 -46.28 2.11
CA GLY A 205 27.61 -47.21 3.13
C GLY A 205 26.42 -47.72 3.94
N ASN A 206 26.42 -49.00 4.31
CA ASN A 206 25.33 -49.59 5.08
C ASN A 206 25.86 -50.73 5.95
N THR A 207 25.95 -50.49 7.26
CA THR A 207 26.27 -51.52 8.25
C THR A 207 25.05 -52.01 9.01
N CYS A 208 23.85 -51.53 8.65
CA CYS A 208 22.60 -51.87 9.33
C CYS A 208 21.89 -53.06 8.69
N SER A 209 21.85 -53.18 7.36
CA SER A 209 21.07 -54.24 6.72
C SER A 209 21.59 -55.64 7.05
N GLY A 210 20.75 -56.45 7.71
CA GLY A 210 21.08 -57.79 8.20
C GLY A 210 21.76 -57.80 9.57
N ALA A 211 22.07 -56.64 10.15
CA ALA A 211 22.70 -56.57 11.46
C ALA A 211 21.69 -56.91 12.57
N THR A 212 22.11 -57.73 13.52
CA THR A 212 21.38 -57.96 14.77
C THR A 212 22.22 -57.41 15.91
N LEU A 213 21.73 -56.36 16.55
CA LEU A 213 22.48 -55.55 17.51
C LEU A 213 21.94 -55.76 18.92
N ALA A 214 22.84 -55.94 19.87
CA ALA A 214 22.54 -55.95 21.30
C ALA A 214 22.34 -54.52 21.85
N TYR A 215 21.85 -54.41 23.08
CA TYR A 215 21.60 -53.12 23.73
C TYR A 215 22.85 -52.22 23.72
N GLY A 216 22.69 -51.01 23.18
CA GLY A 216 23.72 -49.99 23.08
C GLY A 216 24.65 -50.13 21.87
N GLU A 217 24.60 -51.25 21.12
CA GLU A 217 25.32 -51.38 19.86
C GLU A 217 24.68 -50.53 18.76
N THR A 218 25.51 -50.10 17.81
CA THR A 218 25.11 -49.19 16.74
C THR A 218 25.46 -49.73 15.36
N CYS A 219 24.68 -49.30 14.38
CA CYS A 219 25.01 -49.40 12.96
C CYS A 219 24.78 -48.03 12.31
N ALA A 220 25.24 -47.87 11.07
CA ALA A 220 25.08 -46.64 10.33
C ALA A 220 24.67 -46.88 8.87
N VAL A 221 23.84 -45.96 8.37
CA VAL A 221 23.54 -45.81 6.95
C VAL A 221 24.18 -44.51 6.47
N THR A 222 25.17 -44.59 5.60
CA THR A 222 25.85 -43.45 4.99
C THR A 222 25.16 -43.09 3.68
N LEU A 223 24.71 -41.84 3.58
CA LEU A 223 24.01 -41.31 2.43
C LEU A 223 24.83 -40.24 1.73
N THR A 224 24.87 -40.30 0.40
CA THR A 224 25.36 -39.22 -0.45
C THR A 224 24.14 -38.45 -1.00
N PRO A 225 24.05 -37.13 -0.77
CA PRO A 225 22.96 -36.31 -1.30
C PRO A 225 23.18 -35.91 -2.77
N HIS A 226 22.10 -35.91 -3.55
CA HIS A 226 22.05 -35.58 -4.98
C HIS A 226 20.88 -34.60 -5.25
N PRO A 227 21.05 -33.28 -5.04
CA PRO A 227 20.03 -32.31 -5.45
C PRO A 227 19.74 -32.39 -6.95
N THR A 228 18.47 -32.42 -7.33
CA THR A 228 18.03 -32.45 -8.73
C THR A 228 17.53 -31.09 -9.22
N GLN A 229 17.16 -30.20 -8.30
CA GLN A 229 16.63 -28.87 -8.59
C GLN A 229 17.08 -27.82 -7.57
N ARG A 230 16.78 -26.54 -7.81
CA ARG A 230 17.05 -25.45 -6.86
C ARG A 230 16.05 -25.49 -5.68
N GLY A 231 16.51 -25.13 -4.49
CA GLY A 231 15.66 -24.99 -3.30
C GLY A 231 15.62 -26.23 -2.40
N TYR A 232 14.77 -26.16 -1.37
CA TYR A 232 14.65 -27.18 -0.33
C TYR A 232 14.00 -28.45 -0.89
N GLN A 233 14.66 -29.59 -0.66
CA GLN A 233 14.21 -30.93 -1.07
C GLN A 233 14.33 -31.88 0.11
N TYR A 234 13.39 -32.81 0.24
CA TYR A 234 13.39 -33.80 1.31
C TYR A 234 12.73 -35.10 0.87
N THR A 235 13.10 -36.19 1.53
CA THR A 235 12.51 -37.53 1.38
C THR A 235 12.61 -38.27 2.72
N GLN A 236 12.00 -39.44 2.80
CA GLN A 236 12.07 -40.31 3.98
C GLN A 236 12.97 -41.50 3.69
N LEU A 237 13.90 -41.76 4.61
CA LEU A 237 14.69 -42.98 4.70
C LEU A 237 13.95 -43.96 5.59
N PHE A 238 13.70 -45.16 5.08
CA PHE A 238 13.13 -46.28 5.81
C PHE A 238 14.19 -47.33 6.07
N VAL A 239 14.32 -47.76 7.32
CA VAL A 239 15.18 -48.87 7.72
C VAL A 239 14.31 -49.91 8.38
N ALA A 240 14.05 -51.03 7.70
CA ALA A 240 13.23 -52.11 8.27
C ALA A 240 13.85 -52.61 9.59
N ASP A 241 13.04 -53.00 10.56
CA ASP A 241 13.50 -53.61 11.80
C ASP A 241 12.46 -54.57 12.40
N ASN A 242 12.82 -55.27 13.47
CA ASN A 242 11.91 -56.17 14.20
C ASN A 242 11.22 -55.51 15.40
N THR A 243 11.23 -54.17 15.52
CA THR A 243 10.50 -53.45 16.57
C THR A 243 9.01 -53.43 16.31
N ALA A 244 8.20 -52.97 17.27
CA ALA A 244 6.75 -52.88 17.11
C ALA A 244 6.31 -52.05 15.88
N GLY A 245 7.12 -51.07 15.48
CA GLY A 245 6.88 -50.26 14.27
C GLY A 245 7.33 -50.91 12.96
N GLY A 246 8.11 -51.98 13.02
CA GLY A 246 8.61 -52.73 11.84
C GLY A 246 9.62 -51.98 10.96
N ARG A 247 9.88 -50.69 11.25
CA ARG A 247 10.89 -49.87 10.58
C ARG A 247 11.18 -48.60 11.39
N LYS A 248 12.37 -48.02 11.19
CA LYS A 248 12.68 -46.63 11.51
C LYS A 248 12.54 -45.73 10.30
N VAL A 249 12.05 -44.53 10.56
CA VAL A 249 11.84 -43.48 9.55
C VAL A 249 12.73 -42.29 9.93
N VAL A 250 13.51 -41.79 8.97
CA VAL A 250 14.33 -40.58 9.14
C VAL A 250 14.05 -39.64 7.98
N GLN A 251 13.62 -38.42 8.27
CA GLN A 251 13.48 -37.39 7.23
C GLN A 251 14.85 -36.87 6.84
N VAL A 252 15.23 -37.02 5.57
CA VAL A 252 16.50 -36.53 5.05
C VAL A 252 16.24 -35.37 4.10
N SER A 253 17.02 -34.29 4.23
CA SER A 253 16.77 -33.04 3.50
C SER A 253 18.05 -32.33 3.09
N LEU A 254 17.95 -31.52 2.03
CA LEU A 254 19.04 -30.74 1.45
C LEU A 254 18.49 -29.46 0.79
N VAL A 255 19.37 -28.54 0.42
CA VAL A 255 19.05 -27.39 -0.45
C VAL A 255 19.91 -27.44 -1.70
N GLY A 256 19.27 -27.51 -2.86
CA GLY A 256 19.94 -27.40 -4.15
C GLY A 256 20.26 -25.95 -4.50
N LEU A 257 21.50 -25.68 -4.85
CA LEU A 257 21.97 -24.43 -5.44
C LEU A 257 22.05 -24.58 -6.96
N ASP A 258 21.94 -23.47 -7.67
CA ASP A 258 22.08 -23.49 -9.12
C ASP A 258 23.57 -23.38 -9.51
N PRO A 259 24.16 -24.38 -10.18
CA PRO A 259 25.57 -24.30 -10.60
C PRO A 259 25.83 -23.19 -11.61
N ARG A 260 24.80 -22.66 -12.26
CA ARG A 260 24.85 -21.62 -13.29
C ARG A 260 24.08 -20.37 -12.83
N GLU A 261 24.07 -20.12 -11.52
CA GLU A 261 23.35 -18.97 -10.96
C GLU A 261 23.85 -17.66 -11.55
N VAL A 262 22.91 -16.85 -12.04
CA VAL A 262 23.14 -15.46 -12.44
C VAL A 262 22.18 -14.55 -11.67
N ALA A 263 22.49 -13.27 -11.53
CA ALA A 263 21.52 -12.31 -11.02
C ALA A 263 21.60 -10.99 -11.81
N PRO A 264 20.48 -10.47 -12.31
CA PRO A 264 20.41 -9.13 -12.84
C PRO A 264 20.35 -8.08 -11.71
N THR A 265 20.91 -6.90 -11.95
CA THR A 265 20.65 -5.71 -11.12
C THR A 265 19.18 -5.33 -11.17
N TYR A 266 18.61 -4.96 -10.03
CA TYR A 266 17.27 -4.40 -9.98
C TYR A 266 17.26 -2.99 -10.58
N LEU A 267 16.30 -2.69 -11.45
CA LEU A 267 16.06 -1.33 -11.92
C LEU A 267 15.00 -0.67 -11.03
N GLY A 268 15.26 0.57 -10.62
CA GLY A 268 14.21 1.43 -10.07
C GLY A 268 13.28 1.96 -11.17
N SER A 269 12.48 2.98 -10.85
CA SER A 269 11.76 3.73 -11.88
C SER A 269 12.76 4.42 -12.83
N PHE A 270 12.43 4.47 -14.13
CA PHE A 270 13.10 5.34 -15.12
C PHE A 270 12.87 6.83 -14.82
N GLY A 271 12.00 7.15 -13.84
CA GLY A 271 11.59 8.50 -13.54
C GLY A 271 10.65 9.04 -14.63
N PRO A 272 10.52 10.37 -14.74
CA PRO A 272 9.68 11.00 -15.75
C PRO A 272 10.23 10.83 -17.17
N VAL A 273 9.47 10.17 -18.03
CA VAL A 273 9.80 9.96 -19.46
C VAL A 273 8.64 10.45 -20.33
N GLU A 274 8.73 11.69 -20.83
CA GLU A 274 7.63 12.37 -21.53
C GLU A 274 7.81 12.41 -23.05
N ALA A 275 6.70 12.39 -23.80
CA ALA A 275 6.70 12.59 -25.25
C ALA A 275 7.43 13.88 -25.65
N GLY A 276 8.44 13.75 -26.53
CA GLY A 276 9.29 14.85 -26.99
C GLY A 276 10.59 15.07 -26.22
N HIS A 277 10.89 14.26 -25.18
CA HIS A 277 12.17 14.29 -24.48
C HIS A 277 13.17 13.26 -25.02
N ALA A 278 14.45 13.44 -24.65
CA ALA A 278 15.48 12.44 -24.91
C ALA A 278 15.17 11.15 -24.16
N ASP A 279 15.21 10.05 -24.91
CA ASP A 279 15.18 8.68 -24.43
C ASP A 279 16.06 8.47 -23.18
N VAL A 280 15.48 7.89 -22.12
CA VAL A 280 16.21 7.59 -20.88
C VAL A 280 16.72 6.16 -20.93
N VAL A 281 18.04 6.00 -20.89
CA VAL A 281 18.69 4.68 -20.93
C VAL A 281 19.07 4.23 -19.52
N GLN A 282 18.62 3.06 -19.11
CA GLN A 282 19.14 2.36 -17.94
C GLN A 282 19.81 1.05 -18.34
N THR A 283 20.79 0.61 -17.54
CA THR A 283 21.57 -0.59 -17.81
C THR A 283 21.27 -1.65 -16.75
N VAL A 284 20.80 -2.81 -17.18
CA VAL A 284 20.74 -4.03 -16.38
C VAL A 284 22.08 -4.74 -16.51
N THR A 285 22.79 -4.94 -15.41
CA THR A 285 23.99 -5.79 -15.38
C THR A 285 23.59 -7.17 -14.89
N VAL A 286 23.89 -8.20 -15.66
CA VAL A 286 23.70 -9.60 -15.27
C VAL A 286 25.06 -10.17 -14.86
N GLN A 287 25.16 -10.62 -13.61
CA GLN A 287 26.40 -11.16 -13.05
C GLN A 287 26.27 -12.65 -12.74
N SER A 288 27.32 -13.42 -13.03
CA SER A 288 27.41 -14.84 -12.71
C SER A 288 27.93 -15.08 -11.29
N TYR A 289 27.19 -15.88 -10.52
CA TYR A 289 27.53 -16.32 -9.17
C TYR A 289 27.70 -17.84 -9.05
N GLY A 290 27.26 -18.59 -10.06
CA GLY A 290 27.44 -20.03 -10.15
C GLY A 290 28.91 -20.45 -10.33
N ILE A 291 29.15 -21.76 -10.23
CA ILE A 291 30.47 -22.39 -10.42
C ILE A 291 30.67 -22.97 -11.83
N GLN A 292 29.66 -22.87 -12.70
CA GLN A 292 29.73 -23.25 -14.10
C GLN A 292 29.39 -22.04 -15.00
N PRO A 293 29.92 -22.00 -16.24
CA PRO A 293 29.52 -21.00 -17.21
C PRO A 293 28.02 -21.07 -17.53
N THR A 294 27.40 -19.92 -17.76
CA THR A 294 25.96 -19.79 -18.04
C THR A 294 25.73 -19.26 -19.45
N ARG A 295 24.94 -19.94 -20.27
CA ARG A 295 24.58 -19.50 -21.62
C ARG A 295 23.34 -18.62 -21.57
N MET A 296 23.46 -17.42 -22.10
CA MET A 296 22.37 -16.44 -22.13
C MET A 296 21.54 -16.55 -23.41
N GLY A 297 20.23 -16.45 -23.25
CA GLY A 297 19.29 -16.25 -24.34
C GLY A 297 19.16 -14.78 -24.72
N LYS A 298 18.34 -14.52 -25.75
CA LYS A 298 18.03 -13.16 -26.20
C LYS A 298 17.02 -12.52 -25.24
N ALA A 299 17.32 -11.34 -24.72
CA ALA A 299 16.39 -10.62 -23.86
C ALA A 299 15.17 -10.11 -24.65
N SER A 300 14.04 -9.96 -23.96
CA SER A 300 12.78 -9.48 -24.55
C SER A 300 11.95 -8.72 -23.52
N ILE A 301 11.06 -7.83 -23.98
CA ILE A 301 10.12 -7.11 -23.12
C ILE A 301 8.71 -7.63 -23.42
N ASP A 302 7.86 -7.75 -22.39
CA ASP A 302 6.49 -8.23 -22.53
C ASP A 302 5.58 -7.28 -23.35
N GLY A 303 4.63 -7.89 -24.08
CA GLY A 303 3.74 -7.19 -24.99
C GLY A 303 4.39 -6.87 -26.36
N VAL A 304 3.59 -6.88 -27.43
CA VAL A 304 4.05 -6.46 -28.76
C VAL A 304 4.31 -4.95 -28.69
N ALA A 305 5.56 -4.56 -28.49
CA ALA A 305 6.05 -3.20 -28.28
C ALA A 305 5.12 -2.07 -28.77
N PRO A 306 4.32 -1.46 -27.89
CA PRO A 306 3.79 -0.13 -28.15
C PRO A 306 4.83 0.87 -27.63
N GLY A 307 5.93 1.03 -28.37
CA GLY A 307 6.86 2.17 -28.32
C GLY A 307 7.39 2.73 -26.98
N TRP A 308 7.12 2.17 -25.78
CA TRP A 308 7.50 2.75 -24.47
C TRP A 308 8.87 2.33 -23.97
N PHE A 309 9.24 1.07 -24.20
CA PHE A 309 10.55 0.55 -23.82
C PHE A 309 11.16 -0.21 -24.99
N THR A 310 12.44 0.00 -25.26
CA THR A 310 13.20 -0.78 -26.24
C THR A 310 14.51 -1.25 -25.65
N ILE A 311 14.95 -2.43 -26.07
CA ILE A 311 16.31 -2.89 -25.78
C ILE A 311 17.22 -2.27 -26.85
N THR A 312 18.05 -1.31 -26.44
CA THR A 312 18.95 -0.57 -27.34
C THR A 312 20.33 -1.17 -27.45
N ALA A 313 20.75 -1.93 -26.45
CA ALA A 313 21.94 -2.78 -26.53
C ALA A 313 21.75 -4.03 -25.66
N ASP A 314 22.27 -5.17 -26.11
CA ASP A 314 22.26 -6.43 -25.36
C ASP A 314 23.57 -7.15 -25.61
N THR A 315 24.49 -7.06 -24.65
CA THR A 315 25.77 -7.79 -24.68
C THR A 315 25.66 -9.19 -24.09
N CYS A 316 24.49 -9.56 -23.53
CA CYS A 316 24.21 -10.87 -23.00
C CYS A 316 23.77 -11.85 -24.11
N SER A 317 22.94 -11.40 -25.05
CA SER A 317 22.30 -12.26 -26.06
C SER A 317 23.29 -13.17 -26.80
N GLY A 318 23.13 -14.50 -26.62
CA GLY A 318 23.90 -15.52 -27.31
C GLY A 318 25.31 -15.75 -26.76
N THR A 319 25.69 -15.06 -25.69
CA THR A 319 26.99 -15.22 -25.02
C THR A 319 26.95 -16.33 -23.97
N THR A 320 28.14 -16.86 -23.63
CA THR A 320 28.34 -17.72 -22.48
C THR A 320 29.12 -16.95 -21.43
N LEU A 321 28.50 -16.59 -20.31
CA LEU A 321 29.17 -15.89 -19.22
C LEU A 321 30.10 -16.85 -18.50
N PRO A 322 31.40 -16.50 -18.33
CA PRO A 322 32.31 -17.25 -17.48
C PRO A 322 31.94 -17.05 -16.00
N VAL A 323 32.47 -17.92 -15.14
CA VAL A 323 32.32 -17.81 -13.67
C VAL A 323 32.84 -16.46 -13.19
N GLY A 324 32.02 -15.72 -12.44
CA GLY A 324 32.30 -14.36 -12.00
C GLY A 324 32.23 -13.27 -13.08
N GLY A 325 31.93 -13.65 -14.33
CA GLY A 325 31.74 -12.73 -15.45
C GLY A 325 30.42 -11.95 -15.36
N ALA A 326 30.31 -10.91 -16.18
CA ALA A 326 29.10 -10.11 -16.30
C ALA A 326 28.84 -9.70 -17.76
N CYS A 327 27.58 -9.43 -18.07
CA CYS A 327 27.13 -8.81 -19.31
C CYS A 327 26.08 -7.74 -18.98
N THR A 328 25.72 -6.93 -19.96
CA THR A 328 24.80 -5.79 -19.81
C THR A 328 23.70 -5.77 -20.86
N ILE A 329 22.54 -5.27 -20.46
CA ILE A 329 21.37 -5.03 -21.30
C ILE A 329 20.96 -3.58 -21.07
N GLN A 330 21.00 -2.76 -22.11
CA GLN A 330 20.52 -1.38 -22.07
C GLN A 330 19.07 -1.34 -22.52
N VAL A 331 18.23 -0.80 -21.64
CA VAL A 331 16.82 -0.56 -21.91
C VAL A 331 16.61 0.94 -21.98
N THR A 332 15.98 1.39 -23.04
CA THR A 332 15.59 2.76 -23.27
C THR A 332 14.10 2.91 -23.01
N ALA A 333 13.73 3.86 -22.16
CA ALA A 333 12.36 4.33 -22.02
C ALA A 333 12.11 5.51 -22.99
N HIS A 334 10.99 5.45 -23.71
CA HIS A 334 10.55 6.43 -24.68
C HIS A 334 9.34 7.21 -24.17
N GLY A 335 9.32 8.49 -24.48
CA GLY A 335 8.21 9.36 -24.15
C GLY A 335 7.00 9.13 -25.04
N LEU A 336 5.87 8.70 -24.49
CA LEU A 336 4.58 8.60 -25.18
C LEU A 336 3.46 9.15 -24.28
N GLU A 337 2.37 9.63 -24.89
CA GLU A 337 1.27 10.36 -24.20
C GLU A 337 0.32 9.49 -23.33
N ALA A 338 0.71 8.27 -22.96
CA ALA A 338 -0.16 7.33 -22.26
C ALA A 338 0.07 7.31 -20.73
N PRO A 339 -0.90 6.85 -19.91
CA PRO A 339 -0.72 6.74 -18.46
C PRO A 339 0.30 5.64 -18.06
N TYR A 340 0.83 5.73 -16.84
CA TYR A 340 1.75 4.78 -16.19
C TYR A 340 1.59 3.32 -16.65
N GLN A 341 2.68 2.70 -17.12
CA GLN A 341 2.72 1.30 -17.54
C GLN A 341 3.91 0.60 -16.91
N ASP A 342 3.65 -0.52 -16.26
CA ASP A 342 4.67 -1.49 -15.87
C ASP A 342 4.90 -2.49 -17.00
N ARG A 343 6.16 -2.76 -17.31
CA ARG A 343 6.57 -3.83 -18.22
C ARG A 343 7.61 -4.73 -17.55
N THR A 344 7.84 -5.89 -18.14
CA THR A 344 8.79 -6.88 -17.63
C THR A 344 9.82 -7.17 -18.71
N LEU A 345 11.10 -6.93 -18.39
CA LEU A 345 12.23 -7.44 -19.15
C LEU A 345 12.46 -8.90 -18.76
N PHE A 346 12.31 -9.80 -19.72
CA PHE A 346 12.67 -11.21 -19.62
C PHE A 346 14.10 -11.43 -20.10
N ILE A 347 14.90 -12.11 -19.26
CA ILE A 347 16.30 -12.46 -19.53
C ILE A 347 16.44 -13.99 -19.48
N PRO A 348 16.27 -14.69 -20.62
CA PRO A 348 16.39 -16.15 -20.69
C PRO A 348 17.84 -16.61 -20.51
N ASN A 349 18.04 -17.80 -19.95
CA ASN A 349 19.35 -18.44 -19.76
C ASN A 349 19.19 -19.96 -19.55
N ASP A 350 20.29 -20.70 -19.47
CA ASP A 350 20.32 -22.16 -19.28
C ASP A 350 20.63 -22.61 -17.84
N SER A 351 20.42 -21.74 -16.85
CA SER A 351 20.42 -22.11 -15.43
C SER A 351 19.13 -22.84 -15.05
N LEU A 352 19.03 -23.31 -13.80
CA LEU A 352 17.79 -23.89 -13.26
C LEU A 352 16.69 -22.83 -13.08
N THR A 353 17.03 -21.54 -13.16
CA THR A 353 16.08 -20.43 -13.30
C THR A 353 16.12 -19.93 -14.75
N PRO A 354 15.41 -20.59 -15.68
CA PRO A 354 15.62 -20.44 -17.13
C PRO A 354 15.28 -19.05 -17.68
N ARG A 355 14.65 -18.19 -16.86
CA ARG A 355 14.46 -16.77 -17.16
C ARG A 355 14.45 -15.95 -15.87
N TYR A 356 15.08 -14.78 -15.91
CA TYR A 356 14.92 -13.74 -14.89
C TYR A 356 13.98 -12.66 -15.40
N GLU A 357 13.26 -12.03 -14.47
CA GLU A 357 12.27 -10.99 -14.73
C GLU A 357 12.71 -9.71 -14.00
N VAL A 358 12.89 -8.63 -14.75
CA VAL A 358 13.19 -7.29 -14.21
C VAL A 358 12.03 -6.37 -14.53
N ARG A 359 11.40 -5.80 -13.51
CA ARG A 359 10.30 -4.84 -13.69
C ARG A 359 10.84 -3.52 -14.23
N LEU A 360 10.17 -3.00 -15.24
CA LEU A 360 10.42 -1.70 -15.86
C LEU A 360 9.24 -0.80 -15.52
N GLY A 361 9.49 0.33 -14.85
CA GLY A 361 8.47 1.33 -14.56
C GLY A 361 8.96 2.72 -14.95
N ALA A 362 8.09 3.55 -15.53
CA ALA A 362 8.36 4.96 -15.81
C ALA A 362 7.19 5.79 -15.27
N ASP A 363 7.48 6.87 -14.55
CA ASP A 363 6.46 7.76 -14.02
C ASP A 363 6.03 8.74 -15.12
N ILE A 364 4.74 8.78 -15.46
CA ILE A 364 4.23 9.79 -16.40
C ILE A 364 3.33 10.70 -15.59
N GLY A 365 3.94 11.65 -14.90
CA GLY A 365 3.25 12.65 -14.10
C GLY A 365 3.84 14.01 -14.39
N ALA A 366 3.12 14.81 -15.17
CA ALA A 366 3.45 16.20 -15.47
C ALA A 366 3.27 17.08 -14.22
N ARG A 367 4.07 16.82 -13.18
CA ARG A 367 4.06 17.54 -11.90
C ARG A 367 4.81 18.85 -12.10
N GLY A 368 4.03 19.89 -12.36
CA GLY A 368 4.54 21.21 -12.69
C GLY A 368 4.68 22.12 -11.49
N SER A 369 5.69 22.98 -11.54
CA SER A 369 5.70 24.23 -10.76
C SER A 369 4.73 25.24 -11.38
N TYR A 370 4.14 26.08 -10.53
CA TYR A 370 3.26 27.18 -10.91
C TYR A 370 4.06 28.41 -11.36
N TYR A 371 3.58 29.08 -12.39
CA TYR A 371 4.10 30.34 -12.90
C TYR A 371 2.97 31.38 -12.83
N PRO A 372 3.04 32.32 -11.88
CA PRO A 372 2.04 33.37 -11.78
C PRO A 372 2.18 34.33 -12.97
N LEU A 373 1.04 34.81 -13.47
CA LEU A 373 0.96 35.82 -14.50
C LEU A 373 0.15 37.01 -13.99
N THR A 374 0.46 38.20 -14.50
CA THR A 374 -0.47 39.32 -14.39
C THR A 374 -1.73 38.97 -15.20
N PRO A 375 -2.94 39.03 -14.60
CA PRO A 375 -4.17 38.64 -15.28
C PRO A 375 -4.32 39.23 -16.67
N ASN A 376 -4.54 38.37 -17.68
CA ASN A 376 -4.61 38.78 -19.08
C ASN A 376 -5.81 38.14 -19.80
N ARG A 377 -6.58 38.95 -20.55
CA ARG A 377 -7.77 38.48 -21.25
C ARG A 377 -7.45 37.73 -22.53
N ILE A 378 -7.76 36.43 -22.55
CA ILE A 378 -7.57 35.56 -23.72
C ILE A 378 -8.87 35.18 -24.42
N LEU A 379 -10.02 35.36 -23.79
CA LEU A 379 -11.33 35.20 -24.41
C LEU A 379 -12.25 36.37 -24.04
N ASP A 380 -12.89 36.98 -25.04
CA ASP A 380 -14.05 37.86 -24.85
C ASP A 380 -15.00 37.71 -26.04
N THR A 381 -16.08 36.97 -25.82
CA THR A 381 -17.10 36.71 -26.85
C THR A 381 -17.91 37.97 -27.22
N ARG A 382 -17.84 39.05 -26.43
CA ARG A 382 -18.48 40.35 -26.75
C ARG A 382 -17.67 41.17 -27.73
N GLU A 383 -16.36 40.96 -27.74
CA GLU A 383 -15.38 41.70 -28.56
C GLU A 383 -14.85 40.87 -29.73
N GLY A 384 -15.06 39.55 -29.72
CA GLY A 384 -14.50 38.64 -30.72
C GLY A 384 -13.04 38.25 -30.45
N ASN A 385 -12.59 38.38 -29.19
CA ASN A 385 -11.26 37.95 -28.78
C ASN A 385 -11.28 36.46 -28.45
N GLY A 386 -10.47 35.64 -29.15
CA GLY A 386 -10.34 34.21 -28.89
C GLY A 386 -11.51 33.33 -29.33
N ALA A 387 -12.66 33.91 -29.71
CA ALA A 387 -13.81 33.25 -30.31
C ALA A 387 -14.64 34.26 -31.13
N PRO A 388 -15.58 33.82 -31.99
CA PRO A 388 -16.45 34.73 -32.73
C PRO A 388 -17.24 35.68 -31.82
N ARG A 389 -17.48 36.90 -32.32
CA ARG A 389 -18.22 37.95 -31.60
C ARG A 389 -19.73 37.66 -31.54
N ARG A 390 -20.13 36.78 -30.63
CA ARG A 390 -21.52 36.38 -30.37
C ARG A 390 -21.66 35.70 -29.01
N THR A 391 -22.88 35.61 -28.49
CA THR A 391 -23.16 34.73 -27.35
C THR A 391 -22.88 33.27 -27.70
N VAL A 392 -22.45 32.49 -26.70
CA VAL A 392 -22.33 31.02 -26.75
C VAL A 392 -23.69 30.44 -26.39
N GLY A 393 -24.29 29.68 -27.30
CA GLY A 393 -25.58 29.03 -27.12
C GLY A 393 -25.50 27.74 -26.30
N GLY A 394 -26.65 27.27 -25.84
CA GLY A 394 -26.76 26.04 -25.05
C GLY A 394 -26.45 24.84 -25.92
N GLY A 395 -25.64 23.92 -25.41
CA GLY A 395 -25.11 22.81 -26.18
C GLY A 395 -23.83 23.14 -26.96
N GLU A 396 -23.41 24.41 -27.04
CA GLU A 396 -22.20 24.79 -27.77
C GLU A 396 -20.93 24.68 -26.92
N THR A 397 -19.80 24.46 -27.59
CA THR A 397 -18.46 24.45 -27.00
C THR A 397 -17.59 25.51 -27.68
N VAL A 398 -16.89 26.31 -26.89
CA VAL A 398 -15.81 27.19 -27.35
C VAL A 398 -14.47 26.46 -27.16
N HIS A 399 -13.73 26.29 -28.26
CA HIS A 399 -12.36 25.79 -28.24
C HIS A 399 -11.41 26.98 -28.06
N LEU A 400 -10.81 27.11 -26.88
CA LEU A 400 -9.96 28.23 -26.53
C LEU A 400 -8.48 27.82 -26.59
N GLN A 401 -7.74 28.44 -27.51
CA GLN A 401 -6.27 28.39 -27.49
C GLN A 401 -5.75 29.08 -26.21
N VAL A 402 -4.97 28.34 -25.42
CA VAL A 402 -4.33 28.88 -24.21
C VAL A 402 -2.82 28.99 -24.36
N ASN A 403 -2.16 27.99 -24.93
CA ASN A 403 -0.73 28.07 -25.20
C ASN A 403 -0.42 29.19 -26.19
N GLY A 404 0.66 29.94 -25.91
CA GLY A 404 1.09 31.08 -26.72
C GLY A 404 0.25 32.33 -26.55
N ARG A 405 -0.66 32.40 -25.55
CA ARG A 405 -1.54 33.56 -25.31
C ARG A 405 -1.46 34.04 -23.87
N GLY A 406 -1.62 35.34 -23.67
CA GLY A 406 -1.73 35.95 -22.34
C GLY A 406 -0.55 35.70 -21.40
N GLY A 407 0.65 35.45 -21.94
CA GLY A 407 1.85 35.11 -21.15
C GLY A 407 2.09 33.61 -20.94
N VAL A 408 1.18 32.75 -21.40
CA VAL A 408 1.37 31.29 -21.38
C VAL A 408 2.32 30.87 -22.51
N PRO A 409 3.36 30.05 -22.23
CA PRO A 409 4.26 29.52 -23.26
C PRO A 409 3.54 28.75 -24.37
N ALA A 410 4.17 28.65 -25.55
CA ALA A 410 3.62 27.89 -26.68
C ALA A 410 3.62 26.37 -26.45
N ALA A 411 4.52 25.87 -25.60
CA ALA A 411 4.68 24.46 -25.25
C ALA A 411 5.13 24.29 -23.79
N GLY A 412 5.16 23.04 -23.30
CA GLY A 412 5.65 22.75 -21.94
C GLY A 412 4.69 23.14 -20.82
N VAL A 413 3.40 23.25 -21.11
CA VAL A 413 2.34 23.60 -20.14
C VAL A 413 1.46 22.38 -19.88
N SER A 414 1.25 22.03 -18.60
CA SER A 414 0.36 20.92 -18.20
C SER A 414 -1.05 21.41 -17.85
N ALA A 415 -1.16 22.60 -17.26
CA ALA A 415 -2.41 23.19 -16.83
C ALA A 415 -2.35 24.71 -16.85
N VAL A 416 -3.51 25.35 -16.94
CA VAL A 416 -3.68 26.79 -16.80
C VAL A 416 -4.63 27.10 -15.65
N VAL A 417 -4.40 28.24 -15.00
CA VAL A 417 -5.32 28.82 -14.02
C VAL A 417 -6.01 30.00 -14.69
N LEU A 418 -7.32 29.90 -14.79
CA LEU A 418 -8.20 30.82 -15.48
C LEU A 418 -9.13 31.48 -14.48
N ASN A 419 -9.58 32.70 -14.79
CA ASN A 419 -10.79 33.26 -14.22
C ASN A 419 -11.85 33.31 -15.33
N VAL A 420 -12.93 32.55 -15.15
CA VAL A 420 -13.99 32.40 -16.16
C VAL A 420 -15.19 33.21 -15.70
N THR A 421 -15.56 34.20 -16.51
CA THR A 421 -16.71 35.09 -16.25
C THR A 421 -17.81 34.82 -17.27
N VAL A 422 -19.04 34.74 -16.77
CA VAL A 422 -20.26 34.66 -17.57
C VAL A 422 -21.04 35.96 -17.36
N THR A 423 -21.60 36.50 -18.44
CA THR A 423 -22.47 37.69 -18.39
C THR A 423 -23.60 37.60 -19.38
N GLU A 424 -24.74 38.21 -19.02
CA GLU A 424 -25.98 38.22 -19.81
C GLU A 424 -26.52 36.82 -20.20
N PRO A 425 -26.50 35.81 -19.31
CA PRO A 425 -27.12 34.53 -19.61
C PRO A 425 -28.64 34.68 -19.75
N THR A 426 -29.23 33.94 -20.70
CA THR A 426 -30.69 33.96 -20.95
C THR A 426 -31.47 32.86 -20.22
N ALA A 427 -30.79 31.85 -19.67
CA ALA A 427 -31.40 30.75 -18.92
C ALA A 427 -30.53 30.38 -17.71
N ALA A 428 -31.08 29.59 -16.78
CA ALA A 428 -30.26 28.93 -15.77
C ALA A 428 -29.44 27.80 -16.40
N GLY A 429 -28.16 27.71 -16.05
CA GLY A 429 -27.22 26.80 -16.70
C GLY A 429 -25.86 26.77 -16.02
N PHE A 430 -24.91 26.14 -16.68
CA PHE A 430 -23.53 26.08 -16.23
C PHE A 430 -22.54 26.06 -17.39
N ILE A 431 -21.30 26.43 -17.09
CA ILE A 431 -20.14 26.24 -17.95
C ILE A 431 -19.32 25.07 -17.41
N THR A 432 -18.87 24.18 -18.30
CA THR A 432 -17.88 23.14 -18.00
C THR A 432 -16.60 23.44 -18.76
N VAL A 433 -15.49 23.57 -18.04
CA VAL A 433 -14.17 23.78 -18.62
C VAL A 433 -13.34 22.50 -18.47
N TYR A 434 -12.75 22.03 -19.56
CA TYR A 434 -12.01 20.76 -19.58
C TYR A 434 -10.91 20.75 -20.66
N PRO A 435 -9.92 19.84 -20.55
CA PRO A 435 -8.86 19.76 -21.57
C PRO A 435 -9.45 19.37 -22.94
N SER A 436 -9.07 20.10 -23.98
CA SER A 436 -9.56 19.83 -25.34
C SER A 436 -9.13 18.45 -25.84
N GLY A 437 -9.97 17.82 -26.67
CA GLY A 437 -9.73 16.47 -27.19
C GLY A 437 -10.06 15.33 -26.21
N LEU A 438 -10.50 15.64 -24.99
CA LEU A 438 -11.01 14.65 -24.03
C LEU A 438 -12.55 14.68 -23.99
N PRO A 439 -13.19 13.56 -23.59
CA PRO A 439 -14.63 13.56 -23.36
C PRO A 439 -15.02 14.59 -22.30
N ARG A 440 -16.12 15.33 -22.53
CA ARG A 440 -16.62 16.31 -21.56
C ARG A 440 -16.93 15.64 -20.21
N PRO A 441 -16.44 16.15 -19.07
CA PRO A 441 -16.81 15.64 -17.75
C PRO A 441 -18.23 16.07 -17.36
N VAL A 442 -18.79 15.44 -16.32
CA VAL A 442 -20.09 15.84 -15.73
C VAL A 442 -19.98 17.02 -14.76
N ALA A 443 -18.74 17.45 -14.48
CA ALA A 443 -18.44 18.56 -13.58
C ALA A 443 -18.89 19.90 -14.17
N SER A 444 -19.52 20.76 -13.36
CA SER A 444 -19.74 22.17 -13.69
C SER A 444 -18.60 22.99 -13.11
N SER A 445 -18.05 23.93 -13.88
CA SER A 445 -17.05 24.90 -13.42
C SER A 445 -17.69 26.18 -12.90
N LEU A 446 -18.80 26.64 -13.49
CA LEU A 446 -19.49 27.85 -13.05
C LEU A 446 -20.98 27.72 -13.34
N ASN A 447 -21.83 28.02 -12.34
CA ASN A 447 -23.29 27.97 -12.45
C ASN A 447 -23.85 29.39 -12.54
N HIS A 448 -24.86 29.59 -13.38
CA HIS A 448 -25.46 30.90 -13.62
C HIS A 448 -26.98 30.83 -13.75
N VAL A 449 -27.65 31.96 -13.54
CA VAL A 449 -29.08 32.19 -13.70
C VAL A 449 -29.32 33.38 -14.63
N PRO A 450 -30.50 33.57 -15.23
CA PRO A 450 -30.74 34.64 -16.20
C PRO A 450 -30.34 36.03 -15.68
N GLY A 451 -29.65 36.80 -16.51
CA GLY A 451 -29.20 38.16 -16.19
C GLY A 451 -28.06 38.26 -15.17
N TRP A 452 -27.50 37.14 -14.71
CA TRP A 452 -26.38 37.14 -13.75
C TRP A 452 -25.04 37.41 -14.42
N THR A 453 -24.22 38.24 -13.77
CA THR A 453 -22.80 38.43 -14.12
C THR A 453 -21.94 37.97 -12.96
N GLY A 454 -21.04 37.02 -13.22
CA GLY A 454 -20.20 36.44 -12.18
C GLY A 454 -19.08 35.58 -12.72
N ALA A 455 -18.11 35.32 -11.86
CA ALA A 455 -16.88 34.62 -12.21
C ALA A 455 -16.59 33.49 -11.23
N ASN A 456 -15.81 32.50 -11.70
CA ASN A 456 -15.18 31.49 -10.86
C ASN A 456 -13.76 31.24 -11.37
N SER A 457 -12.81 31.02 -10.46
CA SER A 457 -11.49 30.53 -10.83
C SER A 457 -11.55 29.07 -11.25
N VAL A 458 -10.77 28.71 -12.27
CA VAL A 458 -10.74 27.37 -12.86
C VAL A 458 -9.29 26.98 -13.12
N THR A 459 -8.81 25.96 -12.44
CA THR A 459 -7.58 25.25 -12.82
C THR A 459 -7.95 24.08 -13.72
N VAL A 460 -7.36 23.99 -14.91
CA VAL A 460 -7.70 22.96 -15.89
C VAL A 460 -6.46 22.50 -16.64
N GLY A 461 -6.37 21.19 -16.90
CA GLY A 461 -5.33 20.63 -17.75
C GLY A 461 -5.40 21.17 -19.18
N VAL A 462 -4.25 21.32 -19.84
CA VAL A 462 -4.19 21.73 -21.24
C VAL A 462 -4.30 20.47 -22.12
N GLY A 463 -5.25 20.48 -23.05
CA GLY A 463 -5.52 19.35 -23.94
C GLY A 463 -4.77 19.42 -25.26
N ALA A 464 -5.29 18.71 -26.26
CA ALA A 464 -4.72 18.66 -27.60
C ALA A 464 -4.49 20.07 -28.19
N ASN A 465 -3.38 20.24 -28.90
CA ASN A 465 -2.99 21.50 -29.54
C ASN A 465 -2.83 22.72 -28.60
N GLY A 466 -2.70 22.49 -27.28
CA GLY A 466 -2.54 23.59 -26.32
C GLY A 466 -3.85 24.34 -26.02
N GLN A 467 -4.99 23.63 -26.07
CA GLN A 467 -6.34 24.21 -25.95
C GLN A 467 -7.11 23.69 -24.73
N VAL A 468 -8.11 24.46 -24.32
CA VAL A 468 -9.16 24.05 -23.38
C VAL A 468 -10.53 24.27 -24.01
N ASP A 469 -11.49 23.42 -23.65
CA ASP A 469 -12.86 23.50 -24.14
C ASP A 469 -13.77 24.10 -23.07
N LEU A 470 -14.63 25.05 -23.45
CA LEU A 470 -15.65 25.65 -22.60
C LEU A 470 -17.04 25.29 -23.15
N TYR A 471 -17.72 24.36 -22.52
CA TYR A 471 -19.07 23.94 -22.88
C TYR A 471 -20.12 24.77 -22.13
N SER A 472 -21.14 25.27 -22.85
CA SER A 472 -22.31 25.95 -22.28
C SER A 472 -23.52 25.02 -22.23
N HIS A 473 -24.11 24.82 -21.06
CA HIS A 473 -25.19 23.83 -20.90
C HIS A 473 -26.54 24.27 -21.49
N ALA A 474 -27.01 25.48 -21.16
CA ALA A 474 -28.36 25.93 -21.48
C ALA A 474 -28.42 27.45 -21.60
N GLY A 475 -29.40 27.95 -22.36
CA GLY A 475 -29.50 29.36 -22.68
C GLY A 475 -28.35 29.84 -23.56
N SER A 476 -28.26 31.15 -23.77
CA SER A 476 -27.15 31.80 -24.45
C SER A 476 -26.49 32.78 -23.49
N THR A 477 -25.17 32.92 -23.55
CA THR A 477 -24.44 33.83 -22.67
C THR A 477 -23.16 34.34 -23.31
N HIS A 478 -22.65 35.47 -22.84
CA HIS A 478 -21.27 35.84 -23.09
C HIS A 478 -20.33 35.16 -22.09
N VAL A 479 -19.18 34.73 -22.58
CA VAL A 479 -18.06 34.19 -21.81
C VAL A 479 -16.83 35.07 -22.01
N VAL A 480 -16.15 35.35 -20.89
CA VAL A 480 -14.90 36.10 -20.81
C VAL A 480 -13.92 35.25 -19.99
N VAL A 481 -12.67 35.12 -20.46
CA VAL A 481 -11.64 34.33 -19.78
C VAL A 481 -10.37 35.14 -19.67
N ASP A 482 -9.92 35.32 -18.44
CA ASP A 482 -8.63 35.89 -18.11
C ASP A 482 -7.71 34.76 -17.61
N VAL A 483 -6.48 34.66 -18.14
CA VAL A 483 -5.45 33.74 -17.63
C VAL A 483 -4.66 34.43 -16.52
N VAL A 484 -4.45 33.74 -15.40
CA VAL A 484 -3.75 34.27 -14.21
C VAL A 484 -2.47 33.49 -13.86
N GLY A 485 -2.25 32.36 -14.51
CA GLY A 485 -1.02 31.59 -14.38
C GLY A 485 -1.09 30.24 -15.08
N TYR A 486 0.01 29.50 -15.05
CA TYR A 486 0.08 28.15 -15.63
C TYR A 486 0.98 27.23 -14.80
N TYR A 487 0.81 25.92 -14.98
CA TYR A 487 1.72 24.90 -14.47
C TYR A 487 2.55 24.33 -15.61
N ALA A 488 3.85 24.20 -15.39
CA ALA A 488 4.75 23.57 -16.37
C ALA A 488 4.45 22.07 -16.51
N LYS A 489 4.87 21.45 -17.62
CA LYS A 489 4.72 20.02 -17.83
C LYS A 489 5.70 19.19 -16.97
N GLY A 490 6.80 19.76 -16.49
CA GLY A 490 7.74 19.02 -15.64
C GLY A 490 8.73 19.89 -14.86
N TYR A 491 9.96 19.37 -14.69
CA TYR A 491 11.02 19.98 -13.88
C TYR A 491 11.79 21.11 -14.61
N ALA A 492 11.81 21.08 -15.95
CA ALA A 492 12.40 22.15 -16.73
C ALA A 492 11.39 23.29 -16.91
N GLY A 493 11.85 24.53 -16.74
CA GLY A 493 11.06 25.69 -17.15
C GLY A 493 10.87 25.70 -18.67
N PRO A 494 9.97 26.54 -19.20
CA PRO A 494 9.70 26.63 -20.65
C PRO A 494 10.94 26.93 -21.51
N ASP A 495 11.99 27.49 -20.89
CA ASP A 495 13.26 27.84 -21.54
C ASP A 495 14.36 26.76 -21.43
N GLY A 496 14.03 25.56 -20.94
CA GLY A 496 14.97 24.43 -20.85
C GLY A 496 15.97 24.46 -19.69
N GLY A 497 15.92 25.47 -18.81
CA GLY A 497 16.68 25.50 -17.55
C GLY A 497 15.96 24.80 -16.37
N PRO A 498 16.65 24.45 -15.27
CA PRO A 498 16.00 23.98 -14.04
C PRO A 498 14.98 25.03 -13.58
N ALA A 499 13.71 24.63 -13.45
CA ALA A 499 12.58 25.55 -13.33
C ALA A 499 12.71 26.47 -12.11
N VAL A 500 12.81 27.78 -12.33
CA VAL A 500 12.57 28.86 -11.34
C VAL A 500 11.06 29.04 -11.08
N GLY A 501 10.26 27.99 -11.24
CA GLY A 501 8.81 28.02 -11.00
C GLY A 501 8.48 27.89 -9.50
N ALA A 502 7.26 28.28 -9.12
CA ALA A 502 6.83 28.31 -7.73
C ALA A 502 6.09 27.02 -7.31
N GLN A 503 6.41 26.50 -6.14
CA GLN A 503 5.89 25.28 -5.55
C GLN A 503 4.85 25.65 -4.48
N TYR A 504 3.76 24.89 -4.38
CA TYR A 504 2.64 25.19 -3.49
C TYR A 504 2.92 24.75 -2.04
N GLU A 505 2.61 25.60 -1.09
CA GLU A 505 2.67 25.34 0.35
C GLU A 505 1.27 25.50 0.96
N PRO A 506 0.61 24.40 1.38
CA PRO A 506 -0.70 24.47 2.00
C PRO A 506 -0.57 24.95 3.46
N ILE A 507 -1.53 25.75 3.91
CA ILE A 507 -1.68 26.12 5.32
C ILE A 507 -3.10 25.82 5.80
N VAL A 508 -3.31 25.87 7.11
CA VAL A 508 -4.67 25.99 7.64
C VAL A 508 -5.20 27.36 7.22
N PRO A 509 -6.37 27.44 6.58
CA PRO A 509 -6.90 28.73 6.12
C PRO A 509 -6.97 29.79 7.22
N GLN A 510 -6.56 31.01 6.90
CA GLN A 510 -6.49 32.13 7.85
C GLN A 510 -7.00 33.41 7.22
N ARG A 511 -7.64 34.26 8.02
CA ARG A 511 -8.07 35.59 7.56
C ARG A 511 -6.87 36.54 7.55
N LEU A 512 -6.59 37.19 6.42
CA LEU A 512 -5.60 38.25 6.28
C LEU A 512 -6.21 39.64 6.48
N LEU A 513 -7.40 39.87 5.94
CA LEU A 513 -8.09 41.15 6.00
C LEU A 513 -9.58 40.95 6.25
N ASP A 514 -10.14 41.75 7.16
CA ASP A 514 -11.57 41.99 7.30
C ASP A 514 -11.81 43.49 7.48
N THR A 515 -12.19 44.17 6.41
CA THR A 515 -12.37 45.64 6.48
C THR A 515 -13.49 46.06 7.42
N ARG A 516 -14.45 45.18 7.72
CA ARG A 516 -15.56 45.47 8.64
C ARG A 516 -15.08 45.69 10.07
N SER A 517 -14.10 44.90 10.50
CA SER A 517 -13.52 45.01 11.85
C SER A 517 -12.22 45.82 11.86
N ALA A 518 -11.38 45.68 10.83
CA ALA A 518 -10.09 46.38 10.78
C ALA A 518 -10.26 47.89 10.57
N TRP A 519 -11.26 48.30 9.78
CA TRP A 519 -11.42 49.69 9.38
C TRP A 519 -12.78 50.30 9.77
N GLY A 520 -13.80 49.47 10.03
CA GLY A 520 -15.18 49.91 10.29
C GLY A 520 -15.96 50.33 9.03
N ASP A 521 -15.29 50.93 8.06
CA ASP A 521 -15.89 51.39 6.80
C ASP A 521 -15.54 50.49 5.60
N PRO A 522 -16.37 50.49 4.52
CA PRO A 522 -16.02 49.82 3.28
C PRO A 522 -14.81 50.50 2.59
N LEU A 523 -14.13 49.75 1.73
CA LEU A 523 -13.14 50.32 0.82
C LEU A 523 -13.89 51.18 -0.22
N PRO A 524 -13.55 52.47 -0.40
CA PRO A 524 -14.27 53.33 -1.34
C PRO A 524 -14.11 52.91 -2.80
N ALA A 525 -15.09 53.28 -3.63
CA ALA A 525 -15.04 53.08 -5.08
C ALA A 525 -13.73 53.66 -5.68
N GLY A 526 -13.12 52.90 -6.58
CA GLY A 526 -11.87 53.29 -7.27
C GLY A 526 -10.60 53.07 -6.44
N HIS A 527 -10.72 52.78 -5.15
CA HIS A 527 -9.58 52.56 -4.25
C HIS A 527 -9.17 51.08 -4.25
N TYR A 528 -8.00 50.81 -3.68
CA TYR A 528 -7.50 49.46 -3.47
C TYR A 528 -6.86 49.29 -2.09
N ALA A 529 -6.97 48.07 -1.57
CA ALA A 529 -6.31 47.62 -0.35
C ALA A 529 -4.97 46.95 -0.70
N LYS A 530 -3.90 47.27 0.02
CA LYS A 530 -2.68 46.46 0.04
C LYS A 530 -2.71 45.51 1.23
N VAL A 531 -2.47 44.23 0.97
CA VAL A 531 -2.55 43.16 1.97
C VAL A 531 -1.17 42.50 2.09
N PRO A 532 -0.27 43.01 2.95
CA PRO A 532 1.02 42.38 3.21
C PRO A 532 0.85 41.10 4.03
N VAL A 533 1.76 40.14 3.85
CA VAL A 533 1.80 38.89 4.61
C VAL A 533 3.19 38.63 5.20
N ASP A 534 3.24 38.06 6.40
CA ASP A 534 4.47 37.70 7.07
C ASP A 534 4.47 36.22 7.50
N PHE A 535 5.22 35.41 6.74
CA PHE A 535 5.54 34.01 7.02
C PHE A 535 6.97 33.83 7.57
N GLY A 536 7.61 34.93 7.98
CA GLY A 536 8.96 34.96 8.51
C GLY A 536 10.05 35.22 7.47
N ALA A 537 11.20 35.72 7.94
CA ALA A 537 12.30 36.19 7.11
C ALA A 537 12.88 35.15 6.14
N ASN A 538 12.76 33.86 6.45
CA ASN A 538 13.25 32.77 5.60
C ASN A 538 12.30 32.38 4.47
N VAL A 539 11.00 32.70 4.58
CA VAL A 539 9.99 32.32 3.59
C VAL A 539 9.59 33.51 2.73
N ASN A 540 9.43 34.69 3.34
CA ASN A 540 8.95 35.91 2.68
C ASN A 540 9.66 36.24 1.35
N PRO A 541 11.01 36.16 1.22
CA PRO A 541 11.71 36.47 -0.03
C PRO A 541 11.40 35.52 -1.18
N HIS A 542 10.89 34.33 -0.87
CA HIS A 542 10.63 33.25 -1.81
C HIS A 542 9.18 33.19 -2.29
N ILE A 543 8.26 33.91 -1.65
CA ILE A 543 6.85 33.94 -2.04
C ILE A 543 6.71 34.62 -3.41
N ARG A 544 6.04 33.92 -4.34
CA ARG A 544 5.77 34.38 -5.72
C ARG A 544 4.28 34.61 -5.96
N ALA A 545 3.42 33.90 -5.25
CA ALA A 545 1.97 34.10 -5.31
C ALA A 545 1.28 33.65 -4.02
N LEU A 546 0.10 34.21 -3.73
CA LEU A 546 -0.79 33.75 -2.66
C LEU A 546 -2.02 33.06 -3.26
N ALA A 547 -2.41 31.94 -2.66
CA ALA A 547 -3.68 31.28 -2.91
C ALA A 547 -4.69 31.82 -1.87
N VAL A 548 -5.65 32.63 -2.31
CA VAL A 548 -6.57 33.37 -1.44
C VAL A 548 -8.01 33.20 -1.88
N ASN A 549 -8.93 33.20 -0.93
CA ASN A 549 -10.35 33.46 -1.20
C ASN A 549 -10.63 34.93 -0.90
N VAL A 550 -11.02 35.69 -1.93
CA VAL A 550 -11.38 37.11 -1.79
C VAL A 550 -12.89 37.22 -1.82
N THR A 551 -13.46 37.94 -0.85
CA THR A 551 -14.90 38.13 -0.71
C THR A 551 -15.25 39.60 -0.72
N ALA A 552 -16.12 39.99 -1.65
CA ALA A 552 -16.87 41.24 -1.57
C ALA A 552 -18.02 41.05 -0.56
N VAL A 553 -18.10 41.93 0.43
CA VAL A 553 -19.11 41.91 1.48
C VAL A 553 -19.88 43.22 1.46
N ASP A 554 -21.20 43.13 1.49
CA ASP A 554 -22.13 44.26 1.47
C ASP A 554 -21.75 45.40 0.49
N PRO A 555 -21.53 45.10 -0.81
CA PRO A 555 -21.20 46.12 -1.79
C PRO A 555 -22.37 47.11 -1.96
N ARG A 556 -22.09 48.42 -1.99
CA ARG A 556 -23.13 49.47 -2.14
C ARG A 556 -23.73 49.56 -3.55
N GLY A 557 -23.14 48.89 -4.54
CA GLY A 557 -23.58 48.90 -5.93
C GLY A 557 -23.13 47.64 -6.67
N SER A 558 -23.58 47.48 -7.91
CA SER A 558 -23.04 46.44 -8.80
C SER A 558 -21.65 46.82 -9.27
N GLY A 559 -20.74 45.85 -9.32
CA GLY A 559 -19.33 46.10 -9.59
C GLY A 559 -18.48 44.84 -9.60
N PHE A 560 -17.17 45.02 -9.50
CA PHE A 560 -16.21 43.93 -9.45
C PHE A 560 -15.03 44.25 -8.53
N LEU A 561 -14.34 43.18 -8.12
CA LEU A 561 -13.00 43.29 -7.54
C LEU A 561 -11.95 42.91 -8.58
N THR A 562 -10.75 43.49 -8.46
CA THR A 562 -9.56 43.08 -9.22
C THR A 562 -8.42 42.82 -8.25
N THR A 563 -7.75 41.67 -8.40
CA THR A 563 -6.58 41.28 -7.60
C THR A 563 -5.32 41.23 -8.45
N TRP A 564 -4.21 41.74 -7.93
CA TRP A 564 -2.88 41.67 -8.55
C TRP A 564 -1.80 41.79 -7.47
N ASP A 565 -0.55 41.97 -7.85
CA ASP A 565 0.59 42.09 -6.91
C ASP A 565 0.60 43.40 -6.08
N GLY A 566 -0.37 44.29 -6.30
CA GLY A 566 -0.48 45.56 -5.59
C GLY A 566 0.56 46.59 -6.01
N GLN A 567 1.38 46.28 -7.02
CA GLN A 567 2.39 47.14 -7.59
C GLN A 567 2.11 47.36 -9.09
N GLY A 568 2.68 48.41 -9.67
CA GLY A 568 2.48 48.72 -11.09
C GLY A 568 1.01 49.00 -11.49
N PRO A 569 0.70 48.96 -12.79
CA PRO A 569 -0.64 49.26 -13.29
C PRO A 569 -1.63 48.12 -13.01
N ARG A 570 -2.83 48.48 -12.53
CA ARG A 570 -3.92 47.53 -12.30
C ARG A 570 -4.30 46.82 -13.61
N PRO A 571 -4.42 45.48 -13.62
CA PRO A 571 -4.89 44.73 -14.78
C PRO A 571 -6.33 45.09 -15.16
N ASN A 572 -6.66 44.97 -16.45
CA ASN A 572 -8.04 45.07 -16.95
C ASN A 572 -8.75 43.70 -16.88
N ALA A 573 -8.84 43.13 -15.68
CA ALA A 573 -9.49 41.85 -15.41
C ALA A 573 -10.28 41.94 -14.11
N SER A 574 -11.48 41.36 -14.07
CA SER A 574 -12.24 41.18 -12.84
C SER A 574 -11.81 39.87 -12.21
N THR A 575 -11.55 39.85 -10.90
CA THR A 575 -11.41 38.62 -10.10
C THR A 575 -12.78 38.07 -9.77
N LEU A 576 -13.72 38.91 -9.34
CA LEU A 576 -15.11 38.51 -9.10
C LEU A 576 -16.05 39.67 -9.41
N ASN A 577 -17.32 39.37 -9.69
CA ASN A 577 -18.35 40.35 -10.00
C ASN A 577 -19.50 40.19 -9.01
N TYR A 578 -20.12 41.30 -8.61
CA TYR A 578 -21.17 41.32 -7.60
C TYR A 578 -22.28 42.32 -7.95
N THR A 579 -23.42 42.14 -7.30
CA THR A 579 -24.54 43.08 -7.27
C THR A 579 -24.69 43.64 -5.86
N ALA A 580 -25.36 44.79 -5.72
CA ALA A 580 -25.50 45.47 -4.43
C ALA A 580 -26.04 44.54 -3.32
N GLY A 581 -25.43 44.60 -2.14
CA GLY A 581 -25.80 43.83 -0.95
C GLY A 581 -25.53 42.32 -1.02
N ARG A 582 -24.93 41.80 -2.09
CA ARG A 582 -24.60 40.37 -2.21
C ARG A 582 -23.16 40.09 -1.82
N ASN A 583 -22.98 39.17 -0.86
CA ASN A 583 -21.67 38.66 -0.52
C ASN A 583 -21.21 37.67 -1.60
N VAL A 584 -20.06 37.93 -2.22
CA VAL A 584 -19.54 37.11 -3.32
C VAL A 584 -18.08 36.77 -3.05
N PRO A 585 -17.76 35.49 -2.77
CA PRO A 585 -16.39 35.00 -2.73
C PRO A 585 -15.93 34.53 -4.12
N ASN A 586 -14.63 34.61 -4.38
CA ASN A 586 -13.97 33.84 -5.43
C ASN A 586 -12.54 33.50 -4.99
N MET A 587 -12.13 32.26 -5.25
CA MET A 587 -10.74 31.85 -5.09
C MET A 587 -9.88 32.54 -6.15
N ALA A 588 -8.68 32.95 -5.79
CA ALA A 588 -7.72 33.57 -6.67
C ALA A 588 -6.29 33.12 -6.31
N ILE A 589 -5.46 32.93 -7.32
CA ILE A 589 -4.01 32.80 -7.13
C ILE A 589 -3.38 34.08 -7.66
N VAL A 590 -2.84 34.88 -6.75
CA VAL A 590 -2.45 36.27 -7.02
C VAL A 590 -0.93 36.40 -6.90
N PRO A 591 -0.22 36.92 -7.92
CA PRO A 591 1.21 37.19 -7.79
C PRO A 591 1.48 38.14 -6.62
N THR A 592 2.67 38.05 -6.02
CA THR A 592 3.08 38.95 -4.94
C THR A 592 4.24 39.84 -5.38
N ALA A 593 4.24 41.07 -4.88
CA ALA A 593 5.39 41.96 -4.91
C ALA A 593 5.65 42.53 -3.52
N ASN A 594 6.91 42.93 -3.26
CA ASN A 594 7.26 43.57 -2.01
C ASN A 594 6.49 44.89 -1.87
N CYS A 595 5.82 45.07 -0.74
CA CYS A 595 5.12 46.31 -0.48
C CYS A 595 6.12 47.44 -0.20
N THR A 596 5.95 48.58 -0.87
CA THR A 596 6.84 49.73 -0.76
C THR A 596 6.32 50.81 0.19
N ASP A 597 5.05 50.71 0.60
CA ASP A 597 4.28 51.78 1.27
C ASP A 597 3.22 51.21 2.25
N CYS A 598 3.46 50.03 2.84
CA CYS A 598 2.55 49.37 3.79
C CYS A 598 2.83 49.69 5.27
N GLY A 599 3.47 50.82 5.58
CA GLY A 599 3.87 51.15 6.95
C GLY A 599 4.79 50.08 7.54
N VAL A 600 4.38 49.44 8.65
CA VAL A 600 5.13 48.34 9.28
C VAL A 600 5.23 47.08 8.40
N GLY A 601 4.38 46.94 7.39
CA GLY A 601 4.45 45.86 6.40
C GLY A 601 5.36 46.17 5.20
N THR A 602 6.10 47.29 5.22
CA THR A 602 7.01 47.65 4.12
C THR A 602 8.13 46.60 3.99
N GLY A 603 8.37 46.13 2.78
CA GLY A 603 9.32 45.06 2.45
C GLY A 603 8.73 43.65 2.47
N LEU A 604 7.52 43.47 3.03
CA LEU A 604 6.83 42.17 3.02
C LEU A 604 6.18 41.90 1.65
N PRO A 605 6.06 40.62 1.23
CA PRO A 605 5.25 40.26 0.07
C PRO A 605 3.80 40.67 0.29
N SER A 606 3.16 41.21 -0.75
CA SER A 606 1.81 41.75 -0.68
C SER A 606 1.01 41.50 -1.95
N ILE A 607 -0.31 41.62 -1.83
CA ILE A 607 -1.25 41.67 -2.94
C ILE A 607 -2.08 42.96 -2.88
N GLY A 608 -2.62 43.38 -4.03
CA GLY A 608 -3.58 44.46 -4.17
C GLY A 608 -5.00 43.95 -4.42
N VAL A 609 -6.00 44.59 -3.81
CA VAL A 609 -7.43 44.31 -4.06
C VAL A 609 -8.16 45.62 -4.33
N HIS A 610 -8.54 45.85 -5.58
CA HIS A 610 -9.28 47.03 -6.03
C HIS A 610 -10.78 46.77 -6.03
N THR A 611 -11.58 47.81 -5.77
CA THR A 611 -13.05 47.76 -5.87
C THR A 611 -13.61 48.88 -6.75
N THR A 612 -14.61 48.57 -7.59
CA THR A 612 -15.30 49.59 -8.40
C THR A 612 -16.41 50.32 -7.68
N THR A 613 -16.90 49.76 -6.57
CA THR A 613 -17.91 50.38 -5.71
C THR A 613 -17.47 50.33 -4.26
N ASP A 614 -18.08 51.13 -3.40
CA ASP A 614 -17.87 51.02 -1.96
C ASP A 614 -18.24 49.61 -1.48
N THR A 615 -17.25 48.86 -1.01
CA THR A 615 -17.39 47.43 -0.71
C THR A 615 -16.51 47.04 0.47
N HIS A 616 -17.05 46.27 1.42
CA HIS A 616 -16.19 45.63 2.42
C HIS A 616 -15.44 44.46 1.78
N LEU A 617 -14.14 44.37 2.06
CA LEU A 617 -13.30 43.26 1.64
C LEU A 617 -13.05 42.30 2.79
N VAL A 618 -13.13 41.01 2.50
CA VAL A 618 -12.53 39.94 3.30
C VAL A 618 -11.54 39.18 2.42
N VAL A 619 -10.33 38.95 2.93
CA VAL A 619 -9.30 38.17 2.25
C VAL A 619 -8.85 37.06 3.19
N ASP A 620 -9.11 35.81 2.79
CA ASP A 620 -8.69 34.62 3.52
C ASP A 620 -7.59 33.90 2.70
N VAL A 621 -6.45 33.58 3.30
CA VAL A 621 -5.35 32.83 2.67
C VAL A 621 -5.50 31.35 2.96
N VAL A 622 -5.29 30.50 1.94
CA VAL A 622 -5.35 29.03 2.07
C VAL A 622 -4.01 28.35 1.77
N GLY A 623 -3.07 29.09 1.18
CA GLY A 623 -1.72 28.65 0.88
C GLY A 623 -0.95 29.70 0.10
N PHE A 624 0.30 29.39 -0.23
CA PHE A 624 1.16 30.28 -1.00
C PHE A 624 2.09 29.48 -1.91
N TYR A 625 2.70 30.15 -2.89
CA TYR A 625 3.63 29.56 -3.84
C TYR A 625 5.02 30.14 -3.64
N VAL A 626 6.04 29.28 -3.47
CA VAL A 626 7.44 29.66 -3.21
C VAL A 626 8.37 29.20 -4.32
N ASP A 627 9.42 29.95 -4.63
CA ASP A 627 10.46 29.44 -5.52
C ASP A 627 11.32 28.33 -4.88
N ASN A 628 12.34 27.85 -5.61
CA ASN A 628 13.21 26.76 -5.16
C ASN A 628 14.12 27.09 -3.96
N GLY A 629 14.06 28.30 -3.41
CA GLY A 629 14.76 28.61 -2.16
C GLY A 629 14.17 27.92 -0.93
N VAL A 630 12.96 27.35 -1.06
CA VAL A 630 12.28 26.57 -0.02
C VAL A 630 12.16 25.11 -0.47
N THR A 631 12.59 24.17 0.38
CA THR A 631 12.72 22.74 0.02
C THR A 631 11.45 21.89 0.22
N SER A 632 10.38 22.49 0.74
CA SER A 632 9.14 21.80 1.13
C SER A 632 8.01 21.85 0.08
N GLY A 633 8.24 22.47 -1.07
CA GLY A 633 7.13 22.82 -1.96
C GLY A 633 6.48 21.63 -2.71
N LEU A 634 5.18 21.76 -2.93
CA LEU A 634 4.36 20.79 -3.66
C LEU A 634 4.20 21.16 -5.13
N ARG A 635 4.10 20.13 -5.99
CA ARG A 635 3.89 20.29 -7.43
C ARG A 635 2.52 19.78 -7.85
N PHE A 636 1.91 20.48 -8.80
CA PHE A 636 0.55 20.19 -9.24
C PHE A 636 0.54 19.20 -10.40
N GLN A 637 -0.36 18.23 -10.32
CA GLN A 637 -0.70 17.33 -11.41
C GLN A 637 -2.17 17.54 -11.75
N PRO A 638 -2.50 18.05 -12.95
CA PRO A 638 -3.89 18.19 -13.38
C PRO A 638 -4.51 16.82 -13.61
N VAL A 639 -5.82 16.73 -13.39
CA VAL A 639 -6.65 15.63 -13.90
C VAL A 639 -7.81 16.18 -14.70
N ARG A 640 -8.46 15.32 -15.48
CA ARG A 640 -9.79 15.64 -16.00
C ARG A 640 -10.71 15.87 -14.79
N PRO A 641 -11.53 16.95 -14.76
CA PRO A 641 -12.45 17.21 -13.67
C PRO A 641 -13.25 15.94 -13.31
N THR A 642 -13.07 15.46 -12.08
CA THR A 642 -13.58 14.17 -11.61
C THR A 642 -14.43 14.38 -10.37
N ARG A 643 -15.67 13.90 -10.39
CA ARG A 643 -16.57 13.99 -9.25
C ARG A 643 -16.12 13.05 -8.14
N ILE A 644 -15.83 13.60 -6.95
CA ILE A 644 -15.42 12.84 -5.77
C ILE A 644 -16.52 12.75 -4.71
N THR A 645 -17.51 13.64 -4.74
CA THR A 645 -18.68 13.61 -3.86
C THR A 645 -19.82 14.38 -4.49
N ASP A 646 -21.04 13.85 -4.34
CA ASP A 646 -22.27 14.51 -4.74
C ASP A 646 -23.42 14.00 -3.86
N THR A 647 -23.90 14.85 -2.98
CA THR A 647 -24.83 14.43 -1.93
C THR A 647 -26.28 14.37 -2.39
N ARG A 648 -26.55 14.77 -3.63
CA ARG A 648 -27.91 14.83 -4.18
C ARG A 648 -28.51 13.44 -4.30
N PRO A 649 -29.83 13.29 -4.09
CA PRO A 649 -30.48 11.99 -3.99
C PRO A 649 -30.44 11.15 -5.29
N ASP A 650 -30.22 11.78 -6.44
CA ASP A 650 -30.12 11.13 -7.75
C ASP A 650 -28.71 10.60 -8.07
N TYR A 651 -27.71 10.92 -7.25
CA TYR A 651 -26.35 10.46 -7.45
C TYR A 651 -26.04 9.17 -6.68
N THR A 652 -25.59 8.14 -7.40
CA THR A 652 -25.22 6.82 -6.84
C THR A 652 -23.72 6.53 -6.91
N GLY A 653 -22.90 7.54 -7.25
CA GLY A 653 -21.44 7.38 -7.35
C GLY A 653 -20.73 7.54 -6.01
N PRO A 654 -19.39 7.61 -6.01
CA PRO A 654 -18.59 7.67 -4.78
C PRO A 654 -18.78 8.97 -3.98
N GLY A 655 -18.58 8.87 -2.66
CA GLY A 655 -18.53 10.01 -1.73
C GLY A 655 -19.70 10.06 -0.76
N LEU A 656 -19.94 11.26 -0.21
CA LEU A 656 -21.03 11.48 0.74
C LEU A 656 -22.39 11.49 0.04
N HIS A 657 -23.42 11.00 0.75
CA HIS A 657 -24.81 11.05 0.34
C HIS A 657 -25.66 11.74 1.41
N GLY A 658 -26.63 12.54 0.97
CA GLY A 658 -27.52 13.30 1.86
C GLY A 658 -27.00 14.69 2.21
N SER A 659 -27.92 15.66 2.25
CA SER A 659 -27.62 17.07 2.51
C SER A 659 -26.89 17.29 3.83
N ILE A 660 -25.97 18.27 3.84
CA ILE A 660 -25.28 18.72 5.04
C ILE A 660 -26.24 19.59 5.87
N GLY A 661 -26.35 19.30 7.16
CA GLY A 661 -27.22 20.01 8.10
C GLY A 661 -26.71 21.39 8.52
N PRO A 662 -27.52 22.16 9.25
CA PRO A 662 -27.06 23.41 9.85
C PRO A 662 -26.02 23.13 10.94
N ASP A 663 -25.05 24.03 11.07
CA ASP A 663 -23.95 23.98 12.03
C ASP A 663 -23.25 22.62 12.11
N SER A 664 -22.98 22.04 10.93
CA SER A 664 -22.43 20.68 10.84
C SER A 664 -21.25 20.62 9.89
N SER A 665 -20.29 19.75 10.22
CA SER A 665 -19.17 19.41 9.37
C SER A 665 -19.22 17.95 8.95
N VAL A 666 -18.80 17.68 7.72
CA VAL A 666 -18.68 16.34 7.17
C VAL A 666 -17.27 16.14 6.59
N PRO A 667 -16.63 15.00 6.83
CA PRO A 667 -15.39 14.65 6.16
C PRO A 667 -15.69 14.19 4.73
N VAL A 668 -14.97 14.74 3.77
CA VAL A 668 -15.03 14.33 2.36
C VAL A 668 -13.73 13.61 2.04
N ALA A 669 -13.85 12.37 1.56
CA ALA A 669 -12.71 11.65 1.03
C ALA A 669 -12.23 12.33 -0.26
N ALA A 670 -10.92 12.57 -0.35
CA ALA A 670 -10.28 12.91 -1.62
C ALA A 670 -10.17 11.70 -2.56
N ASP A 671 -10.68 10.54 -2.09
CA ASP A 671 -10.86 9.25 -2.77
C ASP A 671 -9.57 8.45 -2.98
N GLY A 672 -9.28 7.57 -2.00
CA GLY A 672 -8.03 6.82 -1.73
C GLY A 672 -7.47 5.89 -2.83
N ALA A 673 -7.78 6.11 -4.10
CA ALA A 673 -7.16 5.46 -5.27
C ALA A 673 -6.83 6.41 -6.44
N VAL A 674 -7.41 7.63 -6.49
CA VAL A 674 -7.20 8.57 -7.62
C VAL A 674 -5.93 9.41 -7.44
N PHE A 675 -5.58 9.73 -6.19
CA PHE A 675 -4.45 10.59 -5.85
C PHE A 675 -3.53 9.97 -4.78
N PRO A 676 -2.93 8.80 -5.03
CA PRO A 676 -2.06 8.14 -4.06
C PRO A 676 -0.87 9.04 -3.69
N GLY A 677 -0.74 9.36 -2.40
CA GLY A 677 0.36 10.20 -1.89
C GLY A 677 0.20 11.70 -2.12
N ALA A 678 -1.01 12.18 -2.46
CA ALA A 678 -1.29 13.61 -2.51
C ALA A 678 -1.23 14.25 -1.12
N VAL A 679 -0.79 15.51 -1.08
CA VAL A 679 -0.67 16.31 0.15
C VAL A 679 -1.72 17.42 0.18
N ALA A 680 -2.15 17.90 -0.99
CA ALA A 680 -3.26 18.82 -1.15
C ALA A 680 -4.00 18.52 -2.46
N VAL A 681 -5.22 19.03 -2.60
CA VAL A 681 -6.06 18.88 -3.79
C VAL A 681 -6.61 20.22 -4.26
N GLY A 682 -6.71 20.37 -5.58
CA GLY A 682 -7.45 21.44 -6.23
C GLY A 682 -8.84 20.95 -6.59
N LEU A 683 -9.86 21.71 -6.19
CA LEU A 683 -11.26 21.33 -6.24
C LEU A 683 -12.10 22.45 -6.86
N ASN A 684 -13.25 22.08 -7.41
CA ASN A 684 -14.40 22.96 -7.55
C ASN A 684 -15.50 22.46 -6.62
N VAL A 685 -15.87 23.26 -5.63
CA VAL A 685 -16.87 22.93 -4.61
C VAL A 685 -18.14 23.68 -4.94
N THR A 686 -19.28 22.97 -4.96
CA THR A 686 -20.58 23.55 -5.31
C THR A 686 -21.58 23.33 -4.19
N ALA A 687 -22.13 24.42 -3.66
CA ALA A 687 -23.31 24.38 -2.81
C ALA A 687 -24.56 24.36 -3.69
N VAL A 688 -25.47 23.41 -3.44
CA VAL A 688 -26.68 23.22 -4.24
C VAL A 688 -27.90 23.53 -3.38
N ALA A 689 -28.56 24.64 -3.75
CA ALA A 689 -29.88 25.04 -3.28
C ALA A 689 -30.04 25.00 -1.74
N PRO A 690 -29.22 25.74 -0.97
CA PRO A 690 -29.34 25.73 0.48
C PRO A 690 -30.71 26.26 0.92
N THR A 691 -31.26 25.74 2.02
CA THR A 691 -32.58 26.19 2.52
C THR A 691 -32.54 27.56 3.20
N SER A 692 -31.35 28.05 3.54
CA SER A 692 -31.10 29.35 4.18
C SER A 692 -29.84 29.99 3.60
N ASN A 693 -29.67 31.30 3.74
CA ASN A 693 -28.37 31.92 3.49
C ASN A 693 -27.33 31.30 4.43
N THR A 694 -26.20 30.85 3.89
CA THR A 694 -25.18 30.13 4.64
C THR A 694 -23.79 30.44 4.08
N PHE A 695 -22.76 29.88 4.71
CA PHE A 695 -21.44 29.78 4.13
C PHE A 695 -20.90 28.36 4.29
N LEU A 696 -20.01 27.97 3.37
CA LEU A 696 -19.22 26.76 3.49
C LEU A 696 -17.77 27.07 3.82
N THR A 697 -17.18 26.28 4.71
CA THR A 697 -15.74 26.30 5.02
C THR A 697 -15.14 24.96 4.64
N VAL A 698 -14.00 24.97 3.95
CA VAL A 698 -13.23 23.79 3.56
C VAL A 698 -11.83 23.90 4.15
N TRP A 699 -11.37 22.84 4.82
CA TRP A 699 -10.05 22.83 5.47
C TRP A 699 -9.49 21.41 5.56
N PRO A 700 -8.16 21.24 5.73
CA PRO A 700 -7.55 19.91 5.78
C PRO A 700 -8.08 19.07 6.95
N SER A 701 -8.22 17.77 6.72
CA SER A 701 -8.26 16.79 7.79
C SER A 701 -6.83 16.40 8.14
N THR A 702 -6.47 16.42 9.42
CA THR A 702 -5.11 16.15 9.89
C THR A 702 -5.14 15.23 11.09
N TYR A 703 -3.97 14.67 11.45
CA TYR A 703 -3.77 14.02 12.73
C TYR A 703 -2.59 14.66 13.47
N PRO A 704 -2.80 15.31 14.64
CA PRO A 704 -4.09 15.55 15.30
C PRO A 704 -5.02 16.47 14.48
N GLU A 705 -6.33 16.38 14.70
CA GLU A 705 -7.33 17.16 13.95
C GLU A 705 -7.20 18.65 14.27
N VAL A 706 -7.22 19.48 13.22
CA VAL A 706 -7.18 20.94 13.36
C VAL A 706 -8.61 21.49 13.42
N ASP A 707 -8.83 22.43 14.34
CA ASP A 707 -10.10 23.12 14.50
C ASP A 707 -10.54 23.83 13.21
N ARG A 708 -11.86 23.93 13.02
CA ARG A 708 -12.44 24.65 11.88
C ARG A 708 -11.93 26.11 11.86
N PRO A 709 -11.32 26.57 10.77
CA PRO A 709 -10.90 27.96 10.65
C PRO A 709 -12.11 28.91 10.52
N GLY A 710 -11.97 30.13 11.02
CA GLY A 710 -13.01 31.17 10.96
C GLY A 710 -13.18 31.83 9.58
N VAL A 711 -12.96 31.09 8.49
CA VAL A 711 -13.00 31.57 7.10
C VAL A 711 -14.19 30.99 6.34
N SER A 712 -14.52 31.56 5.18
CA SER A 712 -15.56 31.03 4.29
C SER A 712 -15.01 30.85 2.88
N ASN A 713 -15.30 29.73 2.23
CA ASN A 713 -15.01 29.50 0.81
C ASN A 713 -16.21 29.89 -0.06
N LEU A 714 -17.42 29.48 0.32
CA LEU A 714 -18.65 29.79 -0.42
C LEU A 714 -19.60 30.57 0.48
N ASN A 715 -20.40 31.47 -0.10
CA ASN A 715 -21.43 32.23 0.62
C ASN A 715 -22.78 32.16 -0.13
N PRO A 716 -23.37 30.97 -0.32
CA PRO A 716 -24.59 30.82 -1.09
C PRO A 716 -25.81 31.42 -0.37
N THR A 717 -26.70 32.01 -1.17
CA THR A 717 -28.02 32.45 -0.70
C THR A 717 -29.05 31.36 -0.85
N ALA A 718 -30.16 31.43 -0.11
CA ALA A 718 -31.18 30.39 -0.12
C ALA A 718 -31.66 30.07 -1.55
N GLY A 719 -31.68 28.78 -1.91
CA GLY A 719 -32.05 28.27 -3.23
C GLY A 719 -30.99 28.42 -4.33
N GLN A 720 -29.84 29.05 -4.05
CA GLN A 720 -28.79 29.26 -5.03
C GLN A 720 -27.96 27.99 -5.29
N VAL A 721 -27.61 27.75 -6.56
CA VAL A 721 -26.52 26.83 -6.92
C VAL A 721 -25.29 27.67 -7.25
N VAL A 722 -24.21 27.50 -6.50
CA VAL A 722 -22.98 28.28 -6.71
C VAL A 722 -21.76 27.42 -6.46
N ALA A 723 -20.80 27.55 -7.35
CA ALA A 723 -19.50 26.90 -7.27
C ALA A 723 -18.42 27.93 -6.92
N ASN A 724 -17.38 27.46 -6.22
CA ASN A 724 -16.13 28.20 -6.06
C ASN A 724 -14.96 27.20 -6.14
N ALA A 725 -13.87 27.62 -6.77
CA ALA A 725 -12.62 26.87 -6.67
C ALA A 725 -12.13 26.83 -5.22
N VAL A 726 -11.51 25.72 -4.84
CA VAL A 726 -10.94 25.51 -3.50
C VAL A 726 -9.63 24.75 -3.64
N VAL A 727 -8.61 25.18 -2.89
CA VAL A 727 -7.40 24.38 -2.67
C VAL A 727 -7.29 24.08 -1.19
N THR A 728 -7.15 22.81 -0.84
CA THR A 728 -7.05 22.38 0.56
C THR A 728 -6.02 21.26 0.71
N GLY A 729 -5.32 21.26 1.84
CA GLY A 729 -4.56 20.09 2.26
C GLY A 729 -5.47 18.88 2.48
N VAL A 730 -4.88 17.69 2.45
CA VAL A 730 -5.56 16.43 2.80
C VAL A 730 -4.71 15.66 3.81
N GLY A 731 -5.37 14.80 4.59
CA GLY A 731 -4.70 13.96 5.57
C GLY A 731 -5.61 12.88 6.14
N PHE A 732 -4.99 11.98 6.92
CA PHE A 732 -5.68 10.82 7.48
C PHE A 732 -6.66 11.22 8.57
N LYS A 733 -7.84 10.58 8.57
CA LYS A 733 -8.83 10.68 9.64
C LYS A 733 -9.02 9.31 10.33
N ILE A 734 -8.88 9.27 11.65
CA ILE A 734 -9.08 8.03 12.43
C ILE A 734 -10.54 7.56 12.26
N GLY A 735 -10.73 6.27 11.99
CA GLY A 735 -12.05 5.65 11.81
C GLY A 735 -12.54 5.58 10.37
N TYR A 736 -11.77 6.09 9.39
CA TYR A 736 -12.16 6.16 7.98
C TYR A 736 -11.18 5.41 7.05
N GLY A 737 -10.77 4.19 7.43
CA GLY A 737 -10.09 3.25 6.52
C GLY A 737 -8.69 3.64 6.00
N GLY A 738 -8.13 4.77 6.41
CA GLY A 738 -6.83 5.26 5.91
C GLY A 738 -6.93 6.16 4.67
N ASP A 739 -8.12 6.65 4.32
CA ASP A 739 -8.26 7.59 3.20
C ASP A 739 -7.71 8.99 3.52
N LEU A 740 -7.24 9.68 2.48
CA LEU A 740 -6.91 11.10 2.54
C LEU A 740 -8.20 11.93 2.49
N MET A 741 -8.42 12.78 3.50
CA MET A 741 -9.66 13.51 3.67
C MET A 741 -9.45 15.01 3.86
N PHE A 742 -10.51 15.78 3.62
CA PHE A 742 -10.67 17.16 4.06
C PHE A 742 -12.06 17.34 4.66
N ASN A 743 -12.30 18.44 5.37
CA ASN A 743 -13.58 18.70 6.02
C ASN A 743 -14.34 19.79 5.27
N VAL A 744 -15.68 19.66 5.22
CA VAL A 744 -16.59 20.69 4.73
C VAL A 744 -17.61 21.01 5.82
N TYR A 745 -17.74 22.28 6.17
CA TYR A 745 -18.71 22.78 7.15
C TYR A 745 -19.80 23.60 6.47
N ASN A 746 -21.03 23.47 6.97
CA ASN A 746 -22.17 24.31 6.61
C ASN A 746 -22.71 25.04 7.85
N LEU A 747 -22.87 26.36 7.78
CA LEU A 747 -23.36 27.16 8.92
C LEU A 747 -24.86 27.00 9.17
N ALA A 748 -25.69 27.23 8.15
CA ALA A 748 -27.13 27.42 8.32
C ALA A 748 -27.93 26.71 7.22
N GLY A 749 -29.17 26.36 7.54
CA GLY A 749 -30.03 25.60 6.65
C GLY A 749 -29.44 24.22 6.29
N ARG A 750 -30.05 23.55 5.33
CA ARG A 750 -29.50 22.34 4.70
C ARG A 750 -29.02 22.67 3.30
N THR A 751 -27.95 22.05 2.84
CA THR A 751 -27.49 22.18 1.45
C THR A 751 -26.96 20.86 0.93
N ASP A 752 -27.19 20.60 -0.35
CA ASP A 752 -26.44 19.57 -1.03
C ASP A 752 -25.06 20.10 -1.44
N LEU A 753 -24.10 19.19 -1.54
CA LEU A 753 -22.70 19.44 -1.85
C LEU A 753 -22.30 18.61 -3.06
N VAL A 754 -21.70 19.25 -4.05
CA VAL A 754 -20.99 18.58 -5.15
C VAL A 754 -19.54 19.01 -5.11
N VAL A 755 -18.61 18.06 -5.19
CA VAL A 755 -17.18 18.32 -5.23
C VAL A 755 -16.57 17.61 -6.43
N ASP A 756 -15.96 18.40 -7.32
CA ASP A 756 -15.22 17.91 -8.47
C ASP A 756 -13.73 18.24 -8.30
N ALA A 757 -12.85 17.23 -8.31
CA ALA A 757 -11.40 17.41 -8.24
C ALA A 757 -10.83 17.74 -9.62
N VAL A 758 -9.96 18.75 -9.68
CA VAL A 758 -9.29 19.21 -10.93
C VAL A 758 -7.80 18.87 -10.98
N GLY A 759 -7.23 18.43 -9.85
CA GLY A 759 -5.85 17.98 -9.76
C GLY A 759 -5.40 17.81 -8.31
N ALA A 760 -4.17 17.33 -8.14
CA ALA A 760 -3.58 17.10 -6.84
C ALA A 760 -2.15 17.61 -6.76
N TYR A 761 -1.72 17.95 -5.54
CA TYR A 761 -0.40 18.45 -5.22
C TYR A 761 0.41 17.38 -4.50
N TYR A 762 1.64 17.15 -4.96
CA TYR A 762 2.54 16.11 -4.48
C TYR A 762 3.86 16.69 -4.02
N SER A 763 4.48 16.08 -3.01
CA SER A 763 5.83 16.43 -2.60
C SER A 763 6.83 16.19 -3.73
N SER A 764 7.80 17.11 -3.85
CA SER A 764 8.97 16.97 -4.71
C SER A 764 10.06 16.07 -4.11
N THR A 765 9.99 15.74 -2.80
CA THR A 765 10.96 14.94 -2.06
C THR A 765 10.31 13.76 -1.31
N THR A 766 11.02 12.64 -1.22
CA THR A 766 10.63 11.49 -0.38
C THR A 766 10.81 11.85 1.11
N GLY A 767 9.74 11.85 1.90
CA GLY A 767 9.79 12.12 3.35
C GLY A 767 9.22 13.45 3.83
N TYR A 768 8.42 14.14 3.02
CA TYR A 768 7.73 15.37 3.41
C TYR A 768 6.94 15.21 4.72
N ARG A 769 7.23 16.06 5.70
CA ARG A 769 6.41 16.24 6.91
C ARG A 769 5.66 17.57 6.77
N GLN A 770 4.32 17.52 6.72
CA GLN A 770 3.48 18.72 6.81
C GLN A 770 3.86 19.46 8.10
N THR A 771 4.41 20.67 7.95
CA THR A 771 4.66 21.58 9.06
C THR A 771 3.82 22.81 8.81
N TYR A 772 2.74 22.98 9.56
CA TYR A 772 1.87 24.15 9.42
C TYR A 772 2.61 25.38 9.93
N LEU A 773 2.97 26.28 9.01
CA LEU A 773 3.57 27.58 9.33
C LEU A 773 2.53 28.47 10.01
N LEU A 774 2.94 29.16 11.08
CA LEU A 774 2.13 30.15 11.78
C LEU A 774 2.38 31.53 11.18
N LEU A 775 1.30 32.23 10.83
CA LEU A 775 1.33 33.57 10.27
C LEU A 775 1.43 34.62 11.38
N SER A 776 2.22 35.68 11.15
CA SER A 776 2.23 36.89 11.98
C SER A 776 1.43 38.00 11.28
N TYR A 777 0.75 38.85 12.06
CA TYR A 777 -0.22 39.82 11.53
C TYR A 777 0.33 41.26 11.44
N PRO A 778 0.74 41.74 10.25
CA PRO A 778 0.94 43.16 9.99
C PRO A 778 -0.40 43.84 9.59
N PRO A 779 -0.65 45.11 9.98
CA PRO A 779 -1.82 45.88 9.55
C PRO A 779 -1.82 46.19 8.03
N SER A 780 -3.01 46.24 7.43
CA SER A 780 -3.24 46.59 6.02
C SER A 780 -3.44 48.11 5.82
N THR A 781 -3.20 48.60 4.60
CA THR A 781 -3.30 50.03 4.25
C THR A 781 -4.29 50.30 3.10
N ARG A 782 -4.93 51.47 3.12
CA ARG A 782 -5.83 51.97 2.06
C ARG A 782 -5.07 52.95 1.14
N HIS A 783 -5.26 52.82 -0.17
CA HIS A 783 -4.67 53.71 -1.18
C HIS A 783 -5.76 54.23 -2.15
N GLY A 784 -5.61 55.49 -2.57
CA GLY A 784 -6.51 56.19 -3.50
C GLY A 784 -5.83 56.60 -4.79
#